data_AF-A0A496QYS5-F1
#
_entry.id   AF-A0A496QYS5-F1
#
_cell.length_a   1.000
_cell.length_b   1.000
_cell.length_c   1.000
_cell.angle_alpha   90.00
_cell.angle_beta   90.00
_cell.angle_gamma   90.00
#
_symmetry.space_group_name_H-M   'P 1'
#
loop_
_entity.id
_entity.type
_entity.pdbx_description
1 polymer ?
#
loop_
_entity_poly.entity_id
_entity_poly.type
_entity_poly.pdbx_seq_one_letter_code
_entity_poly.pdbx_strand_id
1 'polypeptide(L)'
;MKRIAQILFVLALVLVSVQLNAAVYNWTNGNGNNNWEEVGNWDDGSNYPGQTANDTANINGTPQINTDTITIDNLNLVGTVTNASGNLLTVAVAADINGSISAGAGGVSLAAVTLSGNSSINAAGPITITGAVNGNSDLSIDSGAGLLTLTGATFGPLINNLSLATTNNPAPLLPAIDIDNDLTVNFSGDPTVWNEGGVTIDVAGNASITSLSAIGLNSTNAGTIRLGSFTFNAVNITLNEDDSTVLSGGTAGTDLTVSSGIGTAGAITQTGAISVGNVTSLTVQNNQDILLTTAGNSFTGDVTFIASAGNINNVRLNDANDFNIQAGLSILGELLLTIGGNIDFLGAFTTTTGPLNLTATGTITALTGVGATLTVSGNTVLSAGNASAITLDDAGNNFNTLSVTQGGLTYIVESNGITLGNMIPGAQDLRLDAGGAVGQSGGTAITAAGLLLEGVGPYELMQANDINDLAIDVTNQVDFNDSDGFNLNTVQGVALARSTGDDLVLSSGGAVLQTNPISATGLLLRGAGAFTLNNGSNGITTLASDATGNIAYTDTAGITVGSVTPQTGGAVNGITSGGAAVTLTSSAGGILLTQAVSVGAGALNLSSTGGGITQNATGVISSSGTATINSAAGGNVITLNAVANDFGTLVLDGTTVSILEANALTLNNVNATLFDLDSGGAVTQGGGTSIQTTDLLLSGAGPFTLTQSNNAVTIAGNVTGAVTFSDGTANLDVGTVSGTIGITSTNDTVILTTTAGNITVSDVVDTGAGLGNIELTSSGTIGLNAALTSGTGDIVLDGGAAVSQTVELSGAGLLLQSAGPFTLTDPQNDIASLAANAVTGLIDYIDINGFNVDTVQAVVGITSTADVKLTAGAAVGQTAGAVITSPGLLLLGAGSYELMEANDINTLALNVTGDVDFRDTDGYTLGTVQGVALATTGADLVLSSGGAVLQTNPISATGLLLRGAGA
;
A
#
# COMPACT_ATOMS: atom_id res chain seq x y z
N MET A 1 3.83 -74.35 -38.54
CA MET A 1 4.11 -75.62 -37.84
C MET A 1 2.89 -76.03 -37.03
N LYS A 2 2.46 -77.29 -37.20
CA LYS A 2 1.64 -78.17 -36.34
C LYS A 2 0.51 -77.54 -35.49
N ARG A 3 -0.78 -77.83 -35.74
CA ARG A 3 -1.52 -79.12 -35.69
C ARG A 3 -2.01 -79.53 -34.28
N ILE A 4 -3.28 -79.98 -34.27
CA ILE A 4 -3.89 -81.10 -33.50
C ILE A 4 -4.40 -80.69 -32.09
N ALA A 5 -5.60 -81.05 -31.60
CA ALA A 5 -6.48 -82.24 -31.78
C ALA A 5 -7.93 -81.92 -31.27
N GLN A 6 -9.07 -82.27 -31.92
CA GLN A 6 -9.71 -83.61 -32.14
C GLN A 6 -10.68 -84.04 -30.99
N ILE A 7 -11.83 -84.73 -31.13
CA ILE A 7 -12.60 -85.53 -32.13
C ILE A 7 -14.04 -85.72 -31.55
N LEU A 8 -15.14 -85.85 -32.33
CA LEU A 8 -15.91 -87.09 -32.70
C LEU A 8 -17.22 -86.63 -33.41
N PHE A 9 -17.89 -87.28 -34.37
CA PHE A 9 -17.66 -88.39 -35.31
C PHE A 9 -18.95 -88.52 -36.20
N VAL A 10 -18.83 -88.56 -37.55
CA VAL A 10 -19.49 -89.50 -38.53
C VAL A 10 -21.04 -89.46 -38.72
N LEU A 11 -21.72 -89.64 -39.88
CA LEU A 11 -21.47 -90.17 -41.24
C LEU A 11 -22.46 -89.55 -42.26
N ALA A 12 -22.10 -89.65 -43.55
CA ALA A 12 -22.83 -89.22 -44.75
C ALA A 12 -24.20 -89.87 -45.03
N LEU A 13 -25.06 -89.16 -45.77
CA LEU A 13 -25.82 -89.75 -46.89
C LEU A 13 -26.28 -88.68 -47.90
N VAL A 14 -25.83 -88.84 -49.15
CA VAL A 14 -26.47 -88.28 -50.35
C VAL A 14 -27.79 -89.02 -50.54
N LEU A 15 -28.92 -88.32 -50.69
CA LEU A 15 -30.09 -88.91 -51.33
C LEU A 15 -30.79 -87.87 -52.21
N VAL A 16 -30.99 -88.32 -53.44
CA VAL A 16 -31.69 -87.69 -54.56
C VAL A 16 -33.15 -87.37 -54.20
N SER A 17 -33.61 -86.29 -54.83
CA SER A 17 -34.97 -85.80 -54.97
C SER A 17 -36.05 -86.89 -54.89
N VAL A 18 -36.93 -86.76 -53.90
CA VAL A 18 -38.26 -87.37 -53.90
C VAL A 18 -39.27 -86.23 -53.99
N GLN A 19 -39.83 -86.05 -55.18
CA GLN A 19 -41.13 -85.40 -55.34
C GLN A 19 -42.16 -86.19 -54.52
N LEU A 20 -42.82 -85.51 -53.58
CA LEU A 20 -44.08 -85.95 -53.02
C LEU A 20 -45.13 -84.88 -53.28
N ASN A 21 -46.18 -85.36 -53.93
CA ASN A 21 -47.30 -84.66 -54.51
C ASN A 21 -48.10 -83.81 -53.50
N ALA A 22 -48.58 -82.70 -54.06
CA ALA A 22 -49.89 -82.09 -53.85
C ALA A 22 -50.19 -81.49 -52.47
N ALA A 23 -49.98 -80.18 -52.36
CA ALA A 23 -51.12 -79.32 -52.07
C ALA A 23 -51.56 -78.61 -53.36
N VAL A 24 -52.83 -78.75 -53.69
CA VAL A 24 -53.51 -77.98 -54.72
C VAL A 24 -53.76 -76.59 -54.14
N TYR A 25 -53.07 -75.56 -54.63
CA TYR A 25 -53.47 -74.18 -54.35
C TYR A 25 -54.58 -73.79 -55.33
N ASN A 26 -55.81 -73.77 -54.82
CA ASN A 26 -56.96 -73.22 -55.51
C ASN A 26 -56.78 -71.70 -55.67
N TRP A 27 -56.59 -71.24 -56.90
CA TRP A 27 -56.81 -69.85 -57.27
C TRP A 27 -58.28 -69.67 -57.64
N THR A 28 -59.11 -69.21 -56.70
CA THR A 28 -60.48 -68.80 -57.01
C THR A 28 -60.46 -67.42 -57.64
N ASN A 29 -60.68 -67.37 -58.96
CA ASN A 29 -61.04 -66.16 -59.68
C ASN A 29 -62.26 -65.50 -59.01
N GLY A 30 -61.98 -64.50 -58.19
CA GLY A 30 -62.91 -63.54 -57.64
C GLY A 30 -62.12 -62.27 -57.38
N ASN A 31 -62.71 -61.13 -57.72
CA ASN A 31 -62.11 -59.80 -57.53
C ASN A 31 -61.34 -59.69 -56.21
N GLY A 32 -60.04 -59.40 -56.30
CA GLY A 32 -59.20 -58.86 -55.22
C GLY A 32 -58.87 -59.81 -54.07
N ASN A 33 -57.85 -60.66 -54.23
CA ASN A 33 -56.87 -61.10 -53.21
C ASN A 33 -56.20 -62.42 -53.63
N ASN A 34 -54.88 -62.40 -53.87
CA ASN A 34 -54.09 -63.61 -54.13
C ASN A 34 -53.41 -64.07 -52.83
N ASN A 35 -53.75 -65.26 -52.31
CA ASN A 35 -53.10 -65.82 -51.11
C ASN A 35 -51.97 -66.79 -51.51
N TRP A 36 -50.72 -66.50 -51.15
CA TRP A 36 -49.52 -67.23 -51.54
C TRP A 36 -48.85 -67.85 -50.30
N GLU A 37 -49.24 -69.08 -49.95
CA GLU A 37 -48.79 -69.78 -48.72
C GLU A 37 -47.80 -70.96 -48.97
N GLU A 38 -47.18 -71.10 -50.16
CA GLU A 38 -46.29 -72.24 -50.46
C GLU A 38 -44.82 -71.88 -50.79
N VAL A 39 -43.89 -72.74 -50.34
CA VAL A 39 -42.42 -72.57 -50.28
C VAL A 39 -41.72 -72.84 -51.64
N GLY A 40 -42.29 -72.40 -52.76
CA GLY A 40 -41.76 -72.62 -54.11
C GLY A 40 -41.15 -71.38 -54.77
N ASN A 41 -40.02 -71.53 -55.48
CA ASN A 41 -39.40 -70.49 -56.32
C ASN A 41 -40.41 -69.96 -57.38
N TRP A 42 -40.59 -68.64 -57.49
CA TRP A 42 -41.35 -68.02 -58.59
C TRP A 42 -40.51 -68.11 -59.88
N ASP A 43 -40.71 -69.18 -60.67
CA ASP A 43 -39.98 -69.46 -61.92
C ASP A 43 -40.90 -70.06 -63.02
N ASP A 44 -42.11 -69.51 -63.23
CA ASP A 44 -42.94 -69.87 -64.39
C ASP A 44 -43.22 -68.65 -65.30
N GLY A 45 -42.41 -68.53 -66.36
CA GLY A 45 -42.39 -67.38 -67.27
C GLY A 45 -43.63 -67.14 -68.15
N SER A 46 -44.85 -67.13 -67.60
CA SER A 46 -46.03 -66.55 -68.25
C SER A 46 -47.20 -66.36 -67.28
N ASN A 47 -47.55 -65.09 -67.02
CA ASN A 47 -48.67 -64.56 -66.22
C ASN A 47 -48.44 -64.43 -64.70
N TYR A 48 -47.64 -63.45 -64.32
CA TYR A 48 -47.68 -62.88 -62.97
C TYR A 48 -48.97 -62.04 -62.81
N PRO A 49 -49.72 -62.18 -61.71
CA PRO A 49 -50.90 -61.34 -61.46
C PRO A 49 -50.47 -59.90 -61.12
N GLY A 50 -51.21 -58.92 -61.64
CA GLY A 50 -50.89 -57.49 -61.54
C GLY A 50 -51.13 -56.65 -62.79
N GLN A 51 -51.78 -57.17 -63.85
CA GLN A 51 -52.17 -56.35 -65.02
C GLN A 51 -53.51 -55.62 -64.85
N THR A 52 -54.21 -55.78 -63.72
CA THR A 52 -55.45 -55.06 -63.40
C THR A 52 -55.28 -54.15 -62.20
N ALA A 53 -55.82 -52.93 -62.30
CA ALA A 53 -55.73 -51.93 -61.24
C ALA A 53 -56.37 -52.44 -59.92
N ASN A 54 -55.65 -52.28 -58.80
CA ASN A 54 -55.98 -52.64 -57.41
C ASN A 54 -55.78 -54.10 -56.99
N ASP A 55 -54.93 -54.88 -57.66
CA ASP A 55 -54.65 -56.25 -57.22
C ASP A 55 -53.83 -56.29 -55.90
N THR A 56 -54.16 -57.24 -55.02
CA THR A 56 -53.47 -57.45 -53.72
C THR A 56 -52.77 -58.81 -53.67
N ALA A 57 -51.46 -58.81 -53.38
CA ALA A 57 -50.66 -59.99 -53.09
C ALA A 57 -50.56 -60.23 -51.59
N ASN A 58 -51.18 -61.30 -51.07
CA ASN A 58 -51.02 -61.74 -49.69
C ASN A 58 -49.94 -62.84 -49.63
N ILE A 59 -48.86 -62.60 -48.91
CA ILE A 59 -47.73 -63.53 -48.78
C ILE A 59 -47.64 -63.98 -47.33
N ASN A 60 -47.69 -65.29 -47.10
CA ASN A 60 -47.55 -65.89 -45.77
C ASN A 60 -46.46 -66.97 -45.83
N GLY A 61 -45.19 -66.60 -45.61
CA GLY A 61 -44.03 -67.49 -45.77
C GLY A 61 -42.77 -66.82 -46.32
N THR A 62 -41.82 -67.61 -46.84
CA THR A 62 -40.51 -67.13 -47.33
C THR A 62 -40.28 -67.32 -48.84
N PRO A 63 -41.13 -66.78 -49.73
CA PRO A 63 -40.97 -66.99 -51.17
C PRO A 63 -39.72 -66.29 -51.75
N GLN A 64 -39.07 -66.96 -52.70
CA GLN A 64 -37.95 -66.42 -53.46
C GLN A 64 -38.35 -66.20 -54.93
N ILE A 65 -38.10 -65.00 -55.41
CA ILE A 65 -38.37 -64.53 -56.76
C ILE A 65 -37.09 -64.62 -57.57
N ASN A 66 -37.10 -65.35 -58.69
CA ASN A 66 -35.87 -65.57 -59.47
C ASN A 66 -35.93 -65.03 -60.91
N THR A 67 -37.05 -64.48 -61.37
CA THR A 67 -37.24 -64.01 -62.76
C THR A 67 -38.07 -62.70 -62.88
N ASP A 68 -37.84 -61.93 -63.96
CA ASP A 68 -38.48 -60.67 -64.43
C ASP A 68 -38.61 -59.47 -63.46
N THR A 69 -39.06 -58.31 -64.00
CA THR A 69 -39.47 -57.11 -63.24
C THR A 69 -40.86 -57.32 -62.65
N ILE A 70 -41.03 -57.03 -61.37
CA ILE A 70 -42.31 -57.26 -60.67
C ILE A 70 -42.93 -55.95 -60.26
N THR A 71 -44.18 -55.75 -60.68
CA THR A 71 -45.03 -54.63 -60.24
C THR A 71 -46.29 -55.20 -59.62
N ILE A 72 -46.53 -54.84 -58.36
CA ILE A 72 -47.71 -55.22 -57.58
C ILE A 72 -48.41 -53.93 -57.18
N ASP A 73 -49.74 -53.87 -57.25
CA ASP A 73 -50.46 -52.68 -56.76
C ASP A 73 -50.48 -52.65 -55.23
N ASN A 74 -51.00 -53.69 -54.56
CA ASN A 74 -51.02 -53.82 -53.11
C ASN A 74 -50.30 -55.09 -52.62
N LEU A 75 -49.49 -54.99 -51.56
CA LEU A 75 -48.78 -56.12 -50.94
C LEU A 75 -49.17 -56.25 -49.47
N ASN A 76 -49.58 -57.42 -49.01
CA ASN A 76 -49.73 -57.77 -47.60
C ASN A 76 -48.74 -58.90 -47.29
N LEU A 77 -47.69 -58.60 -46.53
CA LEU A 77 -46.59 -59.52 -46.25
C LEU A 77 -46.59 -59.97 -44.78
N VAL A 78 -46.65 -61.28 -44.56
CA VAL A 78 -46.34 -61.95 -43.30
C VAL A 78 -45.23 -62.97 -43.55
N GLY A 79 -43.96 -62.61 -43.31
CA GLY A 79 -42.81 -63.48 -43.61
C GLY A 79 -41.67 -62.80 -44.37
N THR A 80 -41.01 -63.46 -45.32
CA THR A 80 -39.86 -62.88 -46.05
C THR A 80 -39.98 -63.03 -47.56
N VAL A 81 -40.00 -61.93 -48.29
CA VAL A 81 -39.89 -61.95 -49.76
C VAL A 81 -38.45 -61.70 -50.14
N THR A 82 -37.83 -62.63 -50.89
CA THR A 82 -36.47 -62.44 -51.41
C THR A 82 -36.51 -62.32 -52.94
N ASN A 83 -36.25 -61.13 -53.47
CA ASN A 83 -36.06 -60.90 -54.89
C ASN A 83 -34.60 -61.14 -55.30
N ALA A 84 -34.33 -62.36 -55.78
CA ALA A 84 -33.03 -62.79 -56.28
C ALA A 84 -32.87 -62.58 -57.80
N SER A 85 -33.88 -62.06 -58.52
CA SER A 85 -33.85 -61.90 -59.98
C SER A 85 -32.86 -60.81 -60.47
N GLY A 86 -32.45 -59.92 -59.55
CA GLY A 86 -31.61 -58.76 -59.88
C GLY A 86 -32.36 -57.59 -60.50
N ASN A 87 -33.68 -57.69 -60.72
CA ASN A 87 -34.54 -56.61 -61.24
C ASN A 87 -35.28 -55.86 -60.11
N LEU A 88 -35.86 -54.70 -60.42
CA LEU A 88 -36.61 -53.87 -59.46
C LEU A 88 -37.91 -54.57 -59.01
N LEU A 89 -38.16 -54.58 -57.70
CA LEU A 89 -39.46 -54.90 -57.12
C LEU A 89 -40.25 -53.60 -56.88
N THR A 90 -41.41 -53.44 -57.53
CA THR A 90 -42.27 -52.26 -57.39
C THR A 90 -43.59 -52.61 -56.71
N VAL A 91 -43.93 -51.90 -55.64
CA VAL A 91 -45.29 -51.86 -55.06
C VAL A 91 -45.87 -50.47 -55.32
N ALA A 92 -46.83 -50.40 -56.25
CA ALA A 92 -47.29 -49.16 -56.87
C ALA A 92 -48.35 -48.40 -56.06
N VAL A 93 -49.09 -49.04 -55.15
CA VAL A 93 -50.14 -48.42 -54.33
C VAL A 93 -49.80 -48.47 -52.83
N ALA A 94 -49.80 -49.66 -52.22
CA ALA A 94 -49.56 -49.79 -50.77
C ALA A 94 -48.97 -51.16 -50.37
N ALA A 95 -48.02 -51.17 -49.44
CA ALA A 95 -47.44 -52.37 -48.84
C ALA A 95 -47.74 -52.43 -47.34
N ASP A 96 -48.54 -53.38 -46.87
CA ASP A 96 -48.63 -53.77 -45.47
C ASP A 96 -47.57 -54.85 -45.17
N ILE A 97 -46.63 -54.56 -44.28
CA ILE A 97 -45.45 -55.37 -44.01
C ILE A 97 -45.42 -55.85 -42.56
N ASN A 98 -45.23 -57.17 -42.40
CA ASN A 98 -44.94 -57.88 -41.17
C ASN A 98 -43.86 -58.93 -41.47
N GLY A 99 -42.62 -58.47 -41.58
CA GLY A 99 -41.47 -59.30 -41.94
C GLY A 99 -40.51 -58.60 -42.91
N SER A 100 -39.83 -59.32 -43.79
CA SER A 100 -38.67 -58.80 -44.52
C SER A 100 -38.85 -58.79 -46.03
N ILE A 101 -38.57 -57.67 -46.69
CA ILE A 101 -38.35 -57.58 -48.14
C ILE A 101 -36.84 -57.54 -48.37
N SER A 102 -36.30 -58.52 -49.09
CA SER A 102 -34.90 -58.56 -49.51
C SER A 102 -34.82 -58.48 -51.03
N ALA A 103 -33.96 -57.64 -51.61
CA ALA A 103 -33.76 -57.56 -53.05
C ALA A 103 -32.28 -57.50 -53.46
N GLY A 104 -31.97 -58.06 -54.63
CA GLY A 104 -30.67 -57.93 -55.26
C GLY A 104 -30.39 -56.53 -55.85
N ALA A 105 -29.49 -56.44 -56.83
CA ALA A 105 -28.99 -55.19 -57.42
C ALA A 105 -30.07 -54.28 -58.06
N GLY A 106 -31.25 -54.81 -58.37
CA GLY A 106 -32.35 -54.05 -58.98
C GLY A 106 -33.13 -53.18 -57.99
N GLY A 107 -33.04 -53.45 -56.68
CA GLY A 107 -33.64 -52.60 -55.65
C GLY A 107 -35.14 -52.83 -55.36
N VAL A 108 -35.72 -51.93 -54.58
CA VAL A 108 -37.12 -51.93 -54.12
C VAL A 108 -37.74 -50.53 -54.30
N SER A 109 -38.97 -50.44 -54.79
CA SER A 109 -39.74 -49.18 -54.89
C SER A 109 -41.12 -49.35 -54.28
N LEU A 110 -41.46 -48.59 -53.24
CA LEU A 110 -42.73 -48.67 -52.50
C LEU A 110 -43.45 -47.31 -52.53
N ALA A 111 -44.74 -47.31 -52.88
CA ALA A 111 -45.53 -46.08 -52.89
C ALA A 111 -46.00 -45.66 -51.49
N ALA A 112 -46.70 -46.52 -50.74
CA ALA A 112 -47.05 -46.30 -49.32
C ALA A 112 -46.76 -47.57 -48.51
N VAL A 113 -46.39 -47.43 -47.25
CA VAL A 113 -46.03 -48.55 -46.37
C VAL A 113 -46.84 -48.49 -45.09
N THR A 114 -47.51 -49.58 -44.75
CA THR A 114 -48.12 -49.84 -43.45
C THR A 114 -47.34 -50.95 -42.75
N LEU A 115 -47.09 -50.82 -41.46
CA LEU A 115 -46.37 -51.80 -40.65
C LEU A 115 -47.37 -52.51 -39.74
N SER A 116 -47.77 -53.73 -40.09
CA SER A 116 -48.59 -54.61 -39.24
C SER A 116 -47.77 -55.50 -38.31
N GLY A 117 -46.44 -55.50 -38.47
CA GLY A 117 -45.48 -56.09 -37.55
C GLY A 117 -44.05 -55.61 -37.83
N ASN A 118 -43.08 -56.10 -37.05
CA ASN A 118 -41.68 -55.72 -37.22
C ASN A 118 -41.18 -56.04 -38.63
N SER A 119 -40.64 -55.03 -39.30
CA SER A 119 -40.42 -55.05 -40.73
C SER A 119 -38.99 -54.68 -41.11
N SER A 120 -38.45 -55.32 -42.14
CA SER A 120 -37.20 -54.92 -42.75
C SER A 120 -37.27 -54.83 -44.27
N ILE A 121 -36.57 -53.87 -44.86
CA ILE A 121 -36.43 -53.68 -46.30
C ILE A 121 -34.93 -53.61 -46.58
N ASN A 122 -34.37 -54.71 -47.06
CA ASN A 122 -32.95 -54.81 -47.39
C ASN A 122 -32.78 -54.93 -48.91
N ALA A 123 -31.94 -54.11 -49.52
CA ALA A 123 -31.61 -54.26 -50.93
C ALA A 123 -30.12 -54.04 -51.18
N ALA A 124 -29.54 -54.78 -52.12
CA ALA A 124 -28.21 -54.47 -52.67
C ALA A 124 -28.25 -53.37 -53.75
N GLY A 125 -29.46 -52.98 -54.19
CA GLY A 125 -29.75 -51.91 -55.16
C GLY A 125 -30.56 -50.75 -54.53
N PRO A 126 -31.03 -49.77 -55.32
CA PRO A 126 -31.71 -48.59 -54.79
C PRO A 126 -33.01 -48.95 -54.05
N ILE A 127 -33.27 -48.30 -52.92
CA ILE A 127 -34.56 -48.38 -52.20
C ILE A 127 -35.25 -47.03 -52.36
N THR A 128 -36.46 -47.01 -52.92
CA THR A 128 -37.26 -45.80 -53.08
C THR A 128 -38.58 -45.94 -52.33
N ILE A 129 -38.90 -44.99 -51.45
CA ILE A 129 -40.21 -44.87 -50.81
C ILE A 129 -40.74 -43.47 -51.07
N THR A 130 -41.91 -43.35 -51.70
CA THR A 130 -42.42 -42.05 -52.18
C THR A 130 -43.61 -41.49 -51.42
N GLY A 131 -44.21 -42.26 -50.50
CA GLY A 131 -45.43 -41.88 -49.78
C GLY A 131 -45.38 -42.28 -48.30
N ALA A 132 -46.54 -42.28 -47.65
CA ALA A 132 -46.59 -42.38 -46.19
C ALA A 132 -46.11 -43.75 -45.67
N VAL A 133 -45.33 -43.74 -44.59
CA VAL A 133 -44.89 -44.92 -43.82
C VAL A 133 -45.53 -44.82 -42.44
N ASN A 134 -46.38 -45.78 -42.07
CA ASN A 134 -47.15 -45.75 -40.81
C ASN A 134 -47.21 -47.14 -40.16
N GLY A 135 -47.41 -47.21 -38.84
CA GLY A 135 -47.76 -48.45 -38.12
C GLY A 135 -46.92 -48.68 -36.87
N ASN A 136 -47.47 -49.38 -35.87
CA ASN A 136 -46.92 -49.53 -34.51
C ASN A 136 -45.89 -50.65 -34.36
N SER A 137 -44.86 -50.64 -35.19
CA SER A 137 -43.83 -51.69 -35.23
C SER A 137 -42.48 -51.14 -35.68
N ASP A 138 -41.44 -51.95 -35.51
CA ASP A 138 -40.07 -51.58 -35.91
C ASP A 138 -39.94 -51.63 -37.43
N LEU A 139 -39.18 -50.69 -38.02
CA LEU A 139 -38.81 -50.67 -39.42
C LEU A 139 -37.31 -50.53 -39.57
N SER A 140 -36.67 -51.48 -40.26
CA SER A 140 -35.26 -51.38 -40.67
C SER A 140 -35.15 -51.30 -42.19
N ILE A 141 -34.52 -50.27 -42.72
CA ILE A 141 -34.25 -50.10 -44.15
C ILE A 141 -32.74 -50.15 -44.35
N ASP A 142 -32.22 -51.10 -45.11
CA ASP A 142 -30.80 -51.19 -45.46
C ASP A 142 -30.66 -51.27 -46.98
N SER A 143 -30.17 -50.19 -47.59
CA SER A 143 -29.94 -50.15 -49.04
C SER A 143 -28.55 -50.63 -49.45
N GLY A 144 -27.69 -51.07 -48.52
CA GLY A 144 -26.34 -51.49 -48.83
C GLY A 144 -25.61 -50.44 -49.69
N ALA A 145 -25.04 -50.83 -50.82
CA ALA A 145 -24.43 -49.92 -51.80
C ALA A 145 -25.43 -49.41 -52.87
N GLY A 146 -26.71 -49.32 -52.54
CA GLY A 146 -27.79 -48.74 -53.35
C GLY A 146 -28.14 -47.32 -52.89
N LEU A 147 -28.76 -46.52 -53.76
CA LEU A 147 -29.26 -45.20 -53.37
C LEU A 147 -30.58 -45.37 -52.59
N LEU A 148 -30.62 -44.89 -51.35
CA LEU A 148 -31.87 -44.71 -50.61
C LEU A 148 -32.52 -43.40 -51.07
N THR A 149 -33.80 -43.43 -51.46
CA THR A 149 -34.57 -42.23 -51.86
C THR A 149 -35.86 -42.20 -51.06
N LEU A 150 -35.97 -41.24 -50.15
CA LEU A 150 -37.15 -41.03 -49.29
C LEU A 150 -37.86 -39.70 -49.58
N THR A 151 -37.49 -39.03 -50.68
CA THR A 151 -38.01 -37.70 -51.03
C THR A 151 -39.51 -37.78 -51.34
N GLY A 152 -40.33 -37.18 -50.48
CA GLY A 152 -41.79 -37.21 -50.56
C GLY A 152 -42.47 -38.19 -49.59
N ALA A 153 -41.72 -39.06 -48.92
CA ALA A 153 -42.25 -39.92 -47.87
C ALA A 153 -42.56 -39.11 -46.60
N THR A 154 -43.63 -39.49 -45.90
CA THR A 154 -43.97 -38.96 -44.57
C THR A 154 -44.01 -40.11 -43.58
N PHE A 155 -43.21 -40.07 -42.54
CA PHE A 155 -43.24 -41.06 -41.46
C PHE A 155 -44.26 -40.57 -40.42
N GLY A 156 -45.27 -41.38 -40.12
CA GLY A 156 -46.33 -41.01 -39.18
C GLY A 156 -45.99 -41.37 -37.72
N PRO A 157 -46.73 -40.78 -36.75
CA PRO A 157 -46.44 -40.73 -35.31
C PRO A 157 -46.61 -42.07 -34.56
N LEU A 158 -46.48 -43.20 -35.25
CA LEU A 158 -46.73 -44.52 -34.69
C LEU A 158 -45.60 -45.50 -34.96
N ILE A 159 -44.51 -45.17 -35.66
CA ILE A 159 -43.42 -46.13 -35.89
C ILE A 159 -42.65 -46.34 -34.59
N ASN A 160 -42.49 -47.60 -34.16
CA ASN A 160 -41.88 -47.94 -32.87
C ASN A 160 -40.38 -47.62 -32.87
N ASN A 161 -39.59 -48.35 -33.67
CA ASN A 161 -38.18 -48.03 -33.91
C ASN A 161 -37.91 -47.90 -35.41
N LEU A 162 -37.14 -46.91 -35.84
CA LEU A 162 -36.71 -46.75 -37.23
C LEU A 162 -35.20 -46.90 -37.34
N SER A 163 -34.74 -47.87 -38.13
CA SER A 163 -33.34 -48.06 -38.48
C SER A 163 -33.15 -47.79 -39.98
N LEU A 164 -32.29 -46.85 -40.36
CA LEU A 164 -31.91 -46.59 -41.75
C LEU A 164 -30.43 -46.93 -41.95
N ALA A 165 -30.08 -47.63 -43.02
CA ALA A 165 -28.70 -47.98 -43.33
C ALA A 165 -28.36 -47.84 -44.84
N THR A 166 -27.22 -47.22 -45.16
CA THR A 166 -26.70 -47.12 -46.55
C THR A 166 -25.17 -47.03 -46.56
N THR A 167 -24.53 -47.47 -47.64
CA THR A 167 -23.07 -47.44 -47.85
C THR A 167 -22.66 -46.61 -49.08
N ASN A 168 -23.57 -45.77 -49.60
CA ASN A 168 -23.45 -45.08 -50.89
C ASN A 168 -23.34 -43.55 -50.78
N ASN A 169 -22.73 -42.93 -51.79
CA ASN A 169 -22.60 -41.47 -51.97
C ASN A 169 -23.44 -40.99 -53.18
N PRO A 170 -24.26 -39.93 -53.07
CA PRO A 170 -24.51 -39.09 -51.88
C PRO A 170 -25.56 -39.67 -50.92
N ALA A 171 -25.48 -39.25 -49.66
CA ALA A 171 -26.45 -39.62 -48.63
C ALA A 171 -27.88 -39.14 -48.98
N PRO A 172 -28.92 -39.89 -48.59
CA PRO A 172 -30.31 -39.54 -48.83
C PRO A 172 -30.72 -38.25 -48.10
N LEU A 173 -31.48 -37.39 -48.77
CA LEU A 173 -32.24 -36.33 -48.09
C LEU A 173 -33.35 -36.98 -47.26
N LEU A 174 -33.26 -36.86 -45.93
CA LEU A 174 -34.33 -37.33 -45.05
C LEU A 174 -35.51 -36.35 -45.05
N PRO A 175 -36.76 -36.86 -45.12
CA PRO A 175 -37.95 -36.06 -44.86
C PRO A 175 -38.09 -35.78 -43.35
N ALA A 176 -39.15 -35.05 -42.97
CA ALA A 176 -39.57 -35.00 -41.57
C ALA A 176 -39.92 -36.42 -41.10
N ILE A 177 -39.39 -36.79 -39.94
CA ILE A 177 -39.55 -38.12 -39.33
C ILE A 177 -40.21 -37.91 -37.96
N ASP A 178 -41.30 -38.62 -37.70
CA ASP A 178 -42.04 -38.65 -36.44
C ASP A 178 -42.12 -40.11 -35.98
N ILE A 179 -41.54 -40.48 -34.83
CA ILE A 179 -41.48 -41.86 -34.32
C ILE A 179 -41.69 -41.96 -32.79
N ASP A 180 -42.18 -43.11 -32.29
CA ASP A 180 -42.61 -43.31 -30.90
C ASP A 180 -41.50 -43.74 -29.93
N ASN A 181 -40.50 -44.52 -30.36
CA ASN A 181 -39.36 -44.93 -29.53
C ASN A 181 -38.02 -44.56 -30.17
N ASP A 182 -37.22 -45.49 -30.68
CA ASP A 182 -35.82 -45.20 -31.03
C ASP A 182 -35.60 -44.94 -32.53
N LEU A 183 -34.80 -43.92 -32.87
CA LEU A 183 -34.31 -43.65 -34.24
C LEU A 183 -32.83 -44.01 -34.32
N THR A 184 -32.44 -44.85 -35.29
CA THR A 184 -31.05 -45.16 -35.62
C THR A 184 -30.78 -45.01 -37.11
N VAL A 185 -29.74 -44.28 -37.52
CA VAL A 185 -29.55 -43.89 -38.94
C VAL A 185 -28.09 -44.08 -39.43
N ASN A 186 -27.71 -45.31 -39.71
CA ASN A 186 -26.36 -45.75 -40.10
C ASN A 186 -25.97 -45.50 -41.57
N PHE A 187 -25.28 -44.41 -41.90
CA PHE A 187 -24.71 -44.20 -43.25
C PHE A 187 -23.18 -44.38 -43.29
N SER A 188 -22.66 -44.94 -44.39
CA SER A 188 -21.22 -44.97 -44.70
C SER A 188 -20.97 -44.44 -46.12
N GLY A 189 -20.14 -43.39 -46.27
CA GLY A 189 -19.87 -42.71 -47.54
C GLY A 189 -19.86 -41.18 -47.42
N ASP A 190 -19.06 -40.48 -48.25
CA ASP A 190 -18.84 -39.01 -48.20
C ASP A 190 -20.13 -38.20 -48.47
N PRO A 191 -20.70 -37.52 -47.46
CA PRO A 191 -21.90 -36.71 -47.61
C PRO A 191 -21.51 -35.23 -47.61
N THR A 192 -21.19 -34.68 -48.78
CA THR A 192 -20.73 -33.28 -48.86
C THR A 192 -21.77 -32.23 -48.42
N VAL A 193 -23.07 -32.57 -48.30
CA VAL A 193 -24.08 -31.66 -47.71
C VAL A 193 -25.26 -32.44 -47.13
N TRP A 194 -25.45 -32.37 -45.80
CA TRP A 194 -26.77 -32.57 -45.18
C TRP A 194 -27.51 -31.22 -45.17
N ASN A 195 -28.65 -31.19 -45.87
CA ASN A 195 -29.67 -30.14 -46.04
C ASN A 195 -29.49 -28.77 -45.31
N GLU A 196 -29.43 -27.66 -46.06
CA GLU A 196 -29.49 -26.28 -45.52
C GLU A 196 -30.92 -25.81 -45.16
N GLY A 197 -31.96 -26.59 -45.48
CA GLY A 197 -33.35 -26.27 -45.14
C GLY A 197 -33.83 -27.09 -43.94
N GLY A 198 -34.02 -26.45 -42.77
CA GLY A 198 -34.39 -27.09 -41.50
C GLY A 198 -35.43 -28.22 -41.63
N VAL A 199 -35.07 -29.40 -41.12
CA VAL A 199 -35.90 -30.61 -41.08
C VAL A 199 -36.23 -30.91 -39.62
N THR A 200 -37.51 -31.03 -39.27
CA THR A 200 -37.95 -31.47 -37.94
C THR A 200 -37.90 -32.99 -37.86
N ILE A 201 -37.15 -33.54 -36.91
CA ILE A 201 -37.13 -34.96 -36.55
C ILE A 201 -37.70 -35.04 -35.14
N ASP A 202 -38.95 -35.50 -35.00
CA ASP A 202 -39.63 -35.71 -33.71
C ASP A 202 -39.53 -37.20 -33.34
N VAL A 203 -38.97 -37.50 -32.16
CA VAL A 203 -38.69 -38.86 -31.69
C VAL A 203 -39.08 -38.94 -30.22
N ALA A 204 -39.98 -39.84 -29.85
CA ALA A 204 -40.47 -39.97 -28.47
C ALA A 204 -39.65 -40.93 -27.58
N GLY A 205 -38.70 -41.70 -28.12
CA GLY A 205 -37.68 -42.46 -27.38
C GLY A 205 -36.26 -41.98 -27.64
N ASN A 206 -35.26 -42.88 -27.68
CA ASN A 206 -33.87 -42.51 -27.90
C ASN A 206 -33.55 -42.23 -29.37
N ALA A 207 -33.15 -41.00 -29.68
CA ALA A 207 -32.56 -40.68 -30.97
C ALA A 207 -31.06 -41.09 -30.98
N SER A 208 -30.81 -42.40 -31.03
CA SER A 208 -29.49 -42.95 -31.28
C SER A 208 -29.31 -43.21 -32.78
N ILE A 209 -29.25 -42.15 -33.57
CA ILE A 209 -27.94 -41.63 -33.91
C ILE A 209 -26.75 -42.65 -33.76
N THR A 210 -26.76 -43.95 -34.17
CA THR A 210 -25.64 -44.99 -34.25
C THR A 210 -25.39 -45.80 -35.59
N SER A 211 -24.28 -45.54 -36.31
CA SER A 211 -23.71 -46.20 -37.50
C SER A 211 -23.01 -47.46 -37.06
N LEU A 212 -22.94 -48.52 -37.86
CA LEU A 212 -22.29 -49.75 -37.42
C LEU A 212 -20.76 -49.52 -37.44
N SER A 213 -20.19 -49.66 -36.23
CA SER A 213 -19.10 -48.86 -35.62
C SER A 213 -19.57 -47.50 -35.05
N ALA A 214 -20.52 -47.62 -34.11
CA ALA A 214 -21.32 -46.61 -33.36
C ALA A 214 -21.31 -45.17 -33.88
N ILE A 215 -22.39 -44.72 -34.58
CA ILE A 215 -22.58 -43.46 -35.40
C ILE A 215 -21.43 -42.61 -35.08
N GLY A 216 -20.37 -42.80 -35.84
CA GLY A 216 -19.90 -41.76 -36.70
C GLY A 216 -20.96 -41.48 -37.77
N LEU A 217 -21.17 -40.23 -38.17
CA LEU A 217 -21.02 -40.01 -39.61
C LEU A 217 -19.52 -40.21 -39.88
N ASN A 218 -19.04 -41.47 -39.74
CA ASN A 218 -17.65 -41.83 -39.97
C ASN A 218 -17.48 -41.79 -41.49
N SER A 219 -17.19 -40.59 -41.96
CA SER A 219 -16.52 -40.42 -43.22
C SER A 219 -15.05 -40.70 -42.96
N THR A 220 -14.55 -41.78 -43.56
CA THR A 220 -13.11 -41.99 -43.70
C THR A 220 -12.47 -40.97 -44.67
N ASN A 221 -13.24 -40.03 -45.22
CA ASN A 221 -12.82 -38.99 -46.15
C ASN A 221 -13.31 -37.59 -45.74
N ALA A 222 -12.38 -36.63 -45.66
CA ALA A 222 -12.55 -35.22 -45.26
C ALA A 222 -13.92 -34.58 -45.59
N GLY A 223 -14.77 -34.35 -44.59
CA GLY A 223 -16.06 -33.66 -44.74
C GLY A 223 -16.63 -33.12 -43.41
N THR A 224 -16.94 -31.82 -43.36
CA THR A 224 -17.57 -31.19 -42.18
C THR A 224 -19.05 -31.50 -42.09
N ILE A 225 -19.52 -31.91 -40.91
CA ILE A 225 -20.94 -32.19 -40.69
C ILE A 225 -21.66 -30.95 -40.21
N ARG A 226 -22.69 -30.59 -40.97
CA ARG A 226 -23.59 -29.47 -40.70
C ARG A 226 -24.97 -30.04 -40.44
N LEU A 227 -25.35 -30.08 -39.17
CA LEU A 227 -26.69 -30.44 -38.73
C LEU A 227 -27.59 -29.21 -38.88
N GLY A 228 -28.74 -29.25 -39.58
CA GLY A 228 -29.73 -28.15 -39.61
C GLY A 228 -30.38 -27.85 -38.24
N SER A 229 -31.46 -27.05 -38.19
CA SER A 229 -32.21 -26.82 -36.94
C SER A 229 -33.03 -28.06 -36.56
N PHE A 230 -32.83 -28.61 -35.37
CA PHE A 230 -33.53 -29.81 -34.87
C PHE A 230 -34.21 -29.53 -33.51
N THR A 231 -35.40 -30.07 -33.27
CA THR A 231 -36.09 -30.02 -31.97
C THR A 231 -36.38 -31.45 -31.53
N PHE A 232 -35.78 -31.92 -30.44
CA PHE A 232 -36.00 -33.29 -29.93
C PHE A 232 -36.89 -33.23 -28.68
N ASN A 233 -38.00 -33.98 -28.68
CA ASN A 233 -38.96 -34.00 -27.59
C ASN A 233 -38.77 -35.18 -26.60
N ALA A 234 -37.74 -36.03 -26.75
CA ALA A 234 -37.41 -37.11 -25.80
C ALA A 234 -35.94 -37.65 -25.84
N VAL A 235 -35.68 -38.76 -25.13
CA VAL A 235 -34.52 -39.17 -24.30
C VAL A 235 -33.15 -39.36 -25.02
N ASN A 236 -32.08 -38.69 -24.59
CA ASN A 236 -30.65 -38.76 -24.96
C ASN A 236 -30.24 -38.67 -26.46
N ILE A 237 -29.41 -37.67 -26.79
CA ILE A 237 -28.79 -37.48 -28.13
C ILE A 237 -27.31 -37.88 -28.06
N THR A 238 -26.82 -38.69 -29.00
CA THR A 238 -25.39 -38.97 -29.17
C THR A 238 -24.95 -38.69 -30.61
N LEU A 239 -23.91 -37.87 -30.77
CA LEU A 239 -23.23 -37.55 -32.02
C LEU A 239 -21.76 -37.97 -31.87
N ASN A 240 -21.21 -38.73 -32.81
CA ASN A 240 -19.78 -39.04 -32.87
C ASN A 240 -19.30 -38.70 -34.26
N GLU A 241 -18.10 -38.15 -34.43
CA GLU A 241 -17.53 -37.77 -35.71
C GLU A 241 -16.02 -37.97 -35.77
N ASP A 242 -15.53 -38.38 -36.94
CA ASP A 242 -14.09 -38.54 -37.22
C ASP A 242 -13.42 -37.19 -37.58
N ASP A 243 -14.22 -36.19 -37.97
CA ASP A 243 -13.85 -34.82 -38.36
C ASP A 243 -14.54 -33.78 -37.44
N SER A 244 -14.56 -32.50 -37.83
CA SER A 244 -15.21 -31.40 -37.09
C SER A 244 -16.74 -31.46 -37.12
N THR A 245 -17.38 -31.10 -36.00
CA THR A 245 -18.84 -31.05 -35.85
C THR A 245 -19.35 -29.60 -35.77
N VAL A 246 -20.41 -29.27 -36.52
CA VAL A 246 -21.12 -27.97 -36.43
C VAL A 246 -22.57 -28.19 -36.00
N LEU A 247 -22.96 -27.61 -34.86
CA LEU A 247 -24.31 -27.69 -34.30
C LEU A 247 -25.15 -26.47 -34.76
N SER A 248 -26.20 -26.63 -35.58
CA SER A 248 -27.03 -25.47 -36.04
C SER A 248 -28.20 -25.10 -35.14
N GLY A 249 -28.12 -25.48 -33.86
CA GLY A 249 -29.08 -25.10 -32.83
C GLY A 249 -30.26 -26.06 -32.71
N GLY A 250 -30.80 -26.15 -31.50
CA GLY A 250 -31.86 -27.08 -31.15
C GLY A 250 -32.12 -27.21 -29.66
N THR A 251 -33.22 -27.86 -29.31
CA THR A 251 -33.57 -28.21 -27.93
C THR A 251 -33.48 -29.72 -27.75
N ALA A 252 -32.72 -30.16 -26.74
CA ALA A 252 -32.64 -31.54 -26.28
C ALA A 252 -33.34 -31.66 -24.92
N GLY A 253 -34.39 -32.49 -24.85
CA GLY A 253 -35.17 -32.67 -23.62
C GLY A 253 -34.45 -33.39 -22.46
N THR A 254 -33.25 -33.97 -22.68
CA THR A 254 -32.48 -34.80 -21.72
C THR A 254 -30.96 -34.67 -21.99
N ASP A 255 -30.17 -35.75 -22.17
CA ASP A 255 -28.69 -35.67 -22.33
C ASP A 255 -28.25 -35.37 -23.78
N LEU A 256 -27.12 -34.69 -23.96
CA LEU A 256 -26.45 -34.45 -25.25
C LEU A 256 -24.98 -34.91 -25.17
N THR A 257 -24.61 -35.94 -25.93
CA THR A 257 -23.21 -36.37 -26.09
C THR A 257 -22.73 -36.06 -27.49
N VAL A 258 -21.62 -35.34 -27.63
CA VAL A 258 -20.96 -35.01 -28.90
C VAL A 258 -19.50 -35.43 -28.80
N SER A 259 -19.01 -36.18 -29.78
CA SER A 259 -17.61 -36.56 -29.92
C SER A 259 -17.14 -36.20 -31.33
N SER A 260 -15.99 -35.53 -31.48
CA SER A 260 -15.46 -35.04 -32.76
C SER A 260 -13.99 -35.40 -32.91
N GLY A 261 -13.54 -35.62 -34.15
CA GLY A 261 -12.15 -35.94 -34.46
C GLY A 261 -11.73 -37.39 -34.14
N ILE A 262 -12.59 -38.39 -34.05
CA ILE A 262 -12.11 -39.77 -33.77
C ILE A 262 -11.08 -40.22 -34.82
N GLY A 263 -9.79 -40.25 -34.43
CA GLY A 263 -8.67 -40.62 -35.31
C GLY A 263 -8.05 -39.48 -36.15
N THR A 264 -8.67 -38.29 -36.24
CA THR A 264 -8.12 -37.11 -36.96
C THR A 264 -8.40 -35.78 -36.22
N ALA A 265 -8.02 -34.63 -36.77
CA ALA A 265 -8.26 -33.33 -36.10
C ALA A 265 -9.70 -32.83 -36.36
N GLY A 266 -10.51 -32.68 -35.30
CA GLY A 266 -11.88 -32.17 -35.40
C GLY A 266 -12.27 -31.28 -34.22
N ALA A 267 -12.81 -30.09 -34.51
CA ALA A 267 -13.36 -29.16 -33.52
C ALA A 267 -14.89 -29.26 -33.43
N ILE A 268 -15.44 -28.94 -32.25
CA ILE A 268 -16.88 -28.77 -32.07
C ILE A 268 -17.19 -27.27 -32.16
N THR A 269 -18.12 -26.88 -33.04
CA THR A 269 -18.55 -25.49 -33.21
C THR A 269 -20.08 -25.42 -33.28
N GLN A 270 -20.64 -24.21 -33.21
CA GLN A 270 -22.07 -24.00 -33.41
C GLN A 270 -22.39 -22.84 -34.36
N THR A 271 -23.58 -22.89 -34.95
CA THR A 271 -24.16 -21.81 -35.77
C THR A 271 -25.52 -21.32 -35.28
N GLY A 272 -26.18 -22.04 -34.35
CA GLY A 272 -27.46 -21.65 -33.73
C GLY A 272 -27.54 -22.10 -32.26
N ALA A 273 -28.40 -21.49 -31.45
CA ALA A 273 -28.47 -21.69 -29.99
C ALA A 273 -28.89 -23.13 -29.60
N ILE A 274 -28.29 -23.66 -28.54
CA ILE A 274 -28.50 -25.03 -28.05
C ILE A 274 -29.10 -24.97 -26.64
N SER A 275 -30.19 -25.70 -26.40
CA SER A 275 -30.73 -25.87 -25.05
C SER A 275 -30.76 -27.35 -24.68
N VAL A 276 -30.22 -27.70 -23.52
CA VAL A 276 -30.15 -29.09 -23.03
C VAL A 276 -30.64 -29.13 -21.59
N GLY A 277 -31.64 -29.97 -21.32
CA GLY A 277 -32.27 -30.09 -20.01
C GLY A 277 -31.45 -30.84 -18.95
N ASN A 278 -30.55 -31.73 -19.37
CA ASN A 278 -29.77 -32.61 -18.50
C ASN A 278 -28.27 -32.56 -18.86
N VAL A 279 -27.56 -33.70 -18.91
CA VAL A 279 -26.09 -33.73 -19.02
C VAL A 279 -25.63 -33.47 -20.46
N THR A 280 -24.60 -32.65 -20.64
CA THR A 280 -23.90 -32.47 -21.92
C THR A 280 -22.47 -32.99 -21.82
N SER A 281 -22.02 -33.80 -22.77
CA SER A 281 -20.65 -34.32 -22.85
C SER A 281 -20.05 -34.00 -24.22
N LEU A 282 -18.95 -33.27 -24.27
CA LEU A 282 -18.31 -32.79 -25.50
C LEU A 282 -16.86 -33.31 -25.57
N THR A 283 -16.60 -34.24 -26.47
CA THR A 283 -15.29 -34.89 -26.63
C THR A 283 -14.59 -34.45 -27.91
N VAL A 284 -13.32 -34.06 -27.82
CA VAL A 284 -12.46 -33.76 -28.96
C VAL A 284 -11.10 -34.48 -28.86
N GLN A 285 -10.30 -34.44 -29.92
CA GLN A 285 -8.90 -34.88 -29.87
C GLN A 285 -7.98 -33.85 -29.19
N ASN A 286 -6.75 -34.30 -28.92
CA ASN A 286 -5.68 -33.42 -28.46
C ASN A 286 -5.55 -32.18 -29.35
N ASN A 287 -5.44 -31.02 -28.72
CA ASN A 287 -5.26 -29.72 -29.35
C ASN A 287 -6.38 -29.30 -30.32
N GLN A 288 -7.62 -29.72 -30.07
CA GLN A 288 -8.78 -29.27 -30.84
C GLN A 288 -9.67 -28.31 -30.04
N ASP A 289 -10.52 -27.55 -30.72
CA ASP A 289 -11.35 -26.51 -30.12
C ASP A 289 -12.79 -26.99 -29.85
N ILE A 290 -13.41 -26.43 -28.81
CA ILE A 290 -14.85 -26.49 -28.54
C ILE A 290 -15.37 -25.05 -28.46
N LEU A 291 -16.12 -24.60 -29.46
CA LEU A 291 -16.55 -23.21 -29.63
C LEU A 291 -18.09 -23.11 -29.71
N LEU A 292 -18.72 -22.91 -28.55
CA LEU A 292 -20.16 -22.75 -28.38
C LEU A 292 -20.51 -21.30 -27.99
N THR A 293 -20.25 -20.37 -28.91
CA THR A 293 -20.31 -18.92 -28.64
C THR A 293 -21.64 -18.26 -28.98
N THR A 294 -22.67 -18.99 -29.39
CA THR A 294 -23.95 -18.36 -29.73
C THR A 294 -24.64 -17.86 -28.47
N ALA A 295 -25.07 -16.60 -28.48
CA ALA A 295 -25.88 -16.05 -27.40
C ALA A 295 -27.22 -16.80 -27.32
N GLY A 296 -27.60 -17.24 -26.12
CA GLY A 296 -28.85 -17.95 -25.89
C GLY A 296 -28.76 -19.47 -25.79
N ASN A 297 -27.55 -20.05 -25.69
CA ASN A 297 -27.47 -21.42 -25.20
C ASN A 297 -28.01 -21.50 -23.77
N SER A 298 -28.60 -22.64 -23.44
CA SER A 298 -29.17 -22.91 -22.12
C SER A 298 -28.99 -24.38 -21.76
N PHE A 299 -27.84 -24.69 -21.16
CA PHE A 299 -27.51 -25.97 -20.55
C PHE A 299 -27.90 -25.94 -19.06
N THR A 300 -28.93 -26.68 -18.66
CA THR A 300 -29.39 -26.69 -17.25
C THR A 300 -28.83 -27.83 -16.42
N GLY A 301 -28.21 -28.84 -17.05
CA GLY A 301 -27.44 -29.88 -16.38
C GLY A 301 -25.95 -29.78 -16.65
N ASP A 302 -25.16 -30.67 -16.04
CA ASP A 302 -23.69 -30.60 -16.08
C ASP A 302 -23.15 -30.70 -17.51
N VAL A 303 -22.21 -29.83 -17.85
CA VAL A 303 -21.49 -29.83 -19.13
C VAL A 303 -20.07 -30.29 -18.90
N THR A 304 -19.65 -31.38 -19.55
CA THR A 304 -18.30 -31.94 -19.44
C THR A 304 -17.55 -31.79 -20.75
N PHE A 305 -16.36 -31.20 -20.70
CA PHE A 305 -15.41 -31.18 -21.82
C PHE A 305 -14.37 -32.30 -21.68
N ILE A 306 -14.14 -33.05 -22.75
CA ILE A 306 -13.27 -34.23 -22.72
C ILE A 306 -12.24 -34.12 -23.85
N ALA A 307 -10.96 -34.22 -23.51
CA ALA A 307 -9.92 -34.54 -24.48
C ALA A 307 -9.73 -36.06 -24.49
N SER A 308 -9.87 -36.69 -25.66
CA SER A 308 -9.62 -38.12 -25.82
C SER A 308 -8.14 -38.50 -25.60
N ALA A 309 -7.23 -37.53 -25.74
CA ALA A 309 -5.85 -37.57 -25.26
C ALA A 309 -5.33 -36.14 -25.07
N GLY A 310 -4.39 -35.93 -24.14
CA GLY A 310 -3.74 -34.63 -23.93
C GLY A 310 -4.73 -33.53 -23.50
N ASN A 311 -4.65 -32.35 -24.13
CA ASN A 311 -5.38 -31.15 -23.73
C ASN A 311 -6.34 -30.68 -24.83
N ILE A 312 -7.41 -29.98 -24.46
CA ILE A 312 -8.25 -29.23 -25.41
C ILE A 312 -7.52 -27.92 -25.77
N ASN A 313 -7.57 -27.46 -27.02
CA ASN A 313 -6.92 -26.22 -27.43
C ASN A 313 -7.67 -24.99 -26.89
N ASN A 314 -8.86 -24.68 -27.40
CA ASN A 314 -9.71 -23.62 -26.83
C ASN A 314 -11.08 -24.16 -26.44
N VAL A 315 -11.61 -23.68 -25.32
CA VAL A 315 -13.01 -23.85 -24.95
C VAL A 315 -13.64 -22.48 -24.84
N ARG A 316 -14.67 -22.22 -25.65
CA ARG A 316 -15.47 -21.01 -25.57
C ARG A 316 -16.93 -21.38 -25.42
N LEU A 317 -17.61 -20.86 -24.40
CA LEU A 317 -19.03 -21.13 -24.15
C LEU A 317 -19.75 -19.87 -23.69
N ASN A 318 -20.86 -19.57 -24.33
CA ASN A 318 -21.87 -18.67 -23.79
C ASN A 318 -23.04 -19.53 -23.29
N ASP A 319 -23.43 -19.41 -22.03
CA ASP A 319 -24.57 -20.14 -21.46
C ASP A 319 -25.40 -19.24 -20.54
N ALA A 320 -26.70 -19.49 -20.45
CA ALA A 320 -27.62 -18.69 -19.63
C ALA A 320 -27.71 -19.13 -18.16
N ASN A 321 -27.21 -20.30 -17.80
CA ASN A 321 -27.41 -20.91 -16.47
C ASN A 321 -26.10 -20.93 -15.67
N ASP A 322 -26.09 -21.67 -14.56
CA ASP A 322 -24.87 -21.94 -13.79
C ASP A 322 -23.96 -22.92 -14.57
N PHE A 323 -22.65 -22.80 -14.39
CA PHE A 323 -21.68 -23.64 -15.08
C PHE A 323 -20.64 -24.22 -14.12
N ASN A 324 -20.55 -25.55 -14.09
CA ASN A 324 -19.54 -26.28 -13.34
C ASN A 324 -18.35 -26.61 -14.21
N ILE A 325 -17.15 -26.16 -13.83
CA ILE A 325 -15.90 -26.60 -14.46
C ILE A 325 -15.46 -27.91 -13.81
N GLN A 326 -15.37 -28.96 -14.61
CA GLN A 326 -15.06 -30.30 -14.13
C GLN A 326 -13.62 -30.44 -13.61
N ALA A 327 -13.45 -31.33 -12.63
CA ALA A 327 -12.13 -31.65 -12.06
C ALA A 327 -11.19 -32.25 -13.11
N GLY A 328 -9.94 -31.76 -13.13
CA GLY A 328 -8.89 -32.24 -14.02
C GLY A 328 -8.93 -31.67 -15.44
N LEU A 329 -9.80 -30.69 -15.73
CA LEU A 329 -9.82 -30.05 -17.05
C LEU A 329 -8.49 -29.32 -17.30
N SER A 330 -7.83 -29.67 -18.41
CA SER A 330 -6.61 -29.02 -18.89
C SER A 330 -6.79 -28.43 -20.29
N ILE A 331 -6.47 -27.14 -20.40
CA ILE A 331 -6.59 -26.36 -21.63
C ILE A 331 -5.20 -25.90 -22.09
N LEU A 332 -4.91 -26.06 -23.39
CA LEU A 332 -3.68 -25.56 -23.99
C LEU A 332 -3.75 -24.06 -24.22
N GLY A 333 -4.75 -23.61 -24.97
CA GLY A 333 -5.08 -22.23 -25.29
C GLY A 333 -6.03 -21.60 -24.27
N GLU A 334 -7.12 -20.99 -24.74
CA GLU A 334 -8.04 -20.18 -23.94
C GLU A 334 -9.23 -20.98 -23.39
N LEU A 335 -9.58 -20.73 -22.12
CA LEU A 335 -10.93 -20.98 -21.59
C LEU A 335 -11.66 -19.63 -21.51
N LEU A 336 -12.71 -19.43 -22.33
CA LEU A 336 -13.56 -18.24 -22.32
C LEU A 336 -15.01 -18.64 -22.03
N LEU A 337 -15.50 -18.28 -20.85
CA LEU A 337 -16.87 -18.56 -20.44
C LEU A 337 -17.66 -17.25 -20.24
N THR A 338 -18.85 -17.16 -20.82
CA THR A 338 -19.83 -16.09 -20.53
C THR A 338 -21.12 -16.75 -20.03
N ILE A 339 -21.35 -16.67 -18.73
CA ILE A 339 -22.28 -17.52 -18.00
C ILE A 339 -23.34 -16.63 -17.31
N GLY A 340 -24.60 -16.96 -17.54
CA GLY A 340 -25.75 -16.24 -16.98
C GLY A 340 -25.96 -16.47 -15.49
N GLY A 341 -25.37 -17.53 -14.92
CA GLY A 341 -25.40 -17.88 -13.51
C GLY A 341 -24.02 -17.83 -12.83
N ASN A 342 -23.77 -18.75 -11.91
CA ASN A 342 -22.51 -18.96 -11.20
C ASN A 342 -21.50 -19.75 -12.06
N ILE A 343 -20.21 -19.60 -11.78
CA ILE A 343 -19.15 -20.47 -12.29
C ILE A 343 -18.45 -21.13 -11.09
N ASP A 344 -18.51 -22.45 -11.00
CA ASP A 344 -17.92 -23.21 -9.89
C ASP A 344 -16.88 -24.22 -10.40
N PHE A 345 -15.68 -24.22 -9.80
CA PHE A 345 -14.66 -25.24 -10.06
C PHE A 345 -14.87 -26.43 -9.13
N LEU A 346 -15.12 -27.61 -9.71
CA LEU A 346 -15.34 -28.85 -8.96
C LEU A 346 -14.05 -29.63 -8.63
N GLY A 347 -12.88 -29.09 -8.97
CA GLY A 347 -11.57 -29.67 -8.70
C GLY A 347 -10.47 -28.97 -9.48
N ALA A 348 -9.27 -29.56 -9.50
CA ALA A 348 -8.11 -28.93 -10.10
C ALA A 348 -8.32 -28.55 -11.58
N PHE A 349 -7.82 -27.38 -11.98
CA PHE A 349 -7.90 -26.87 -13.34
C PHE A 349 -6.55 -26.31 -13.78
N THR A 350 -6.21 -26.46 -15.06
CA THR A 350 -4.92 -25.99 -15.57
C THR A 350 -5.02 -25.38 -16.97
N THR A 351 -4.44 -24.19 -17.16
CA THR A 351 -4.05 -23.71 -18.50
C THR A 351 -2.53 -23.77 -18.67
N THR A 352 -2.08 -24.33 -19.80
CA THR A 352 -0.64 -24.52 -20.05
C THR A 352 -0.02 -23.36 -20.82
N THR A 353 -0.76 -22.67 -21.69
CA THR A 353 -0.25 -21.49 -22.42
C THR A 353 -1.23 -20.33 -22.53
N GLY A 354 -2.54 -20.58 -22.67
CA GLY A 354 -3.51 -19.52 -22.92
C GLY A 354 -4.24 -19.00 -21.67
N PRO A 355 -5.08 -17.96 -21.88
CA PRO A 355 -5.74 -17.23 -20.80
C PRO A 355 -6.96 -17.96 -20.22
N LEU A 356 -7.34 -17.55 -19.00
CA LEU A 356 -8.58 -17.91 -18.34
C LEU A 356 -9.49 -16.67 -18.27
N ASN A 357 -10.53 -16.63 -19.08
CA ASN A 357 -11.45 -15.49 -19.18
C ASN A 357 -12.86 -15.92 -18.73
N LEU A 358 -13.28 -15.49 -17.55
CA LEU A 358 -14.56 -15.89 -16.95
C LEU A 358 -15.45 -14.67 -16.74
N THR A 359 -16.64 -14.71 -17.33
CA THR A 359 -17.72 -13.75 -17.07
C THR A 359 -18.92 -14.51 -16.53
N ALA A 360 -19.39 -14.16 -15.33
CA ALA A 360 -20.54 -14.72 -14.66
C ALA A 360 -21.46 -13.58 -14.21
N THR A 361 -22.79 -13.75 -14.25
CA THR A 361 -23.67 -12.80 -13.53
C THR A 361 -23.83 -13.17 -12.04
N GLY A 362 -23.55 -14.43 -11.71
CA GLY A 362 -23.45 -14.94 -10.35
C GLY A 362 -22.03 -14.87 -9.79
N THR A 363 -21.71 -15.78 -8.87
CA THR A 363 -20.39 -15.92 -8.24
C THR A 363 -19.40 -16.65 -9.12
N ILE A 364 -18.10 -16.46 -8.88
CA ILE A 364 -17.04 -17.32 -9.42
C ILE A 364 -16.33 -17.96 -8.23
N THR A 365 -16.39 -19.29 -8.10
CA THR A 365 -15.83 -19.98 -6.93
C THR A 365 -14.89 -21.14 -7.27
N ALA A 366 -13.77 -21.18 -6.57
CA ALA A 366 -12.84 -22.30 -6.51
C ALA A 366 -12.45 -22.49 -5.03
N LEU A 367 -13.04 -23.50 -4.41
CA LEU A 367 -12.98 -23.68 -2.96
C LEU A 367 -11.96 -24.77 -2.57
N THR A 368 -11.18 -24.50 -1.54
CA THR A 368 -10.15 -25.37 -0.95
C THR A 368 -10.73 -26.74 -0.56
N GLY A 369 -11.96 -26.75 -0.02
CA GLY A 369 -12.64 -27.98 0.40
C GLY A 369 -12.96 -28.96 -0.72
N VAL A 370 -12.87 -28.51 -1.98
CA VAL A 370 -13.17 -29.27 -3.19
C VAL A 370 -11.89 -29.69 -3.92
N GLY A 371 -10.70 -29.24 -3.47
CA GLY A 371 -9.41 -29.50 -4.13
C GLY A 371 -9.28 -28.76 -5.46
N ALA A 372 -9.87 -27.57 -5.56
CA ALA A 372 -9.96 -26.76 -6.76
C ALA A 372 -8.71 -25.90 -7.01
N THR A 373 -7.52 -26.52 -6.97
CA THR A 373 -6.26 -25.83 -7.26
C THR A 373 -6.22 -25.36 -8.72
N LEU A 374 -6.07 -24.06 -8.92
CA LEU A 374 -6.01 -23.43 -10.24
C LEU A 374 -4.56 -23.14 -10.62
N THR A 375 -4.09 -23.64 -11.76
CA THR A 375 -2.76 -23.30 -12.30
C THR A 375 -2.92 -22.69 -13.69
N VAL A 376 -2.74 -21.37 -13.80
CA VAL A 376 -3.00 -20.61 -15.03
C VAL A 376 -1.72 -19.91 -15.48
N SER A 377 -1.18 -20.38 -16.60
CA SER A 377 0.07 -19.84 -17.16
C SER A 377 -0.15 -18.53 -17.93
N GLY A 378 -1.33 -18.40 -18.56
CA GLY A 378 -1.75 -17.18 -19.25
C GLY A 378 -2.34 -16.13 -18.30
N ASN A 379 -2.89 -15.06 -18.87
CA ASN A 379 -3.60 -14.04 -18.11
C ASN A 379 -4.97 -14.56 -17.66
N THR A 380 -5.35 -14.23 -16.43
CA THR A 380 -6.69 -14.49 -15.88
C THR A 380 -7.49 -13.20 -15.85
N VAL A 381 -8.68 -13.19 -16.42
CA VAL A 381 -9.64 -12.09 -16.33
C VAL A 381 -10.95 -12.62 -15.79
N LEU A 382 -11.38 -12.07 -14.65
CA LEU A 382 -12.60 -12.46 -13.96
C LEU A 382 -13.59 -11.30 -13.92
N SER A 383 -14.85 -11.59 -14.23
CA SER A 383 -15.96 -10.66 -14.14
C SER A 383 -17.16 -11.37 -13.55
N ALA A 384 -17.41 -11.19 -12.25
CA ALA A 384 -18.65 -11.63 -11.62
C ALA A 384 -19.71 -10.52 -11.69
N GLY A 385 -20.98 -10.85 -11.42
CA GLY A 385 -22.02 -9.83 -11.37
C GLY A 385 -21.78 -8.80 -10.27
N ASN A 386 -22.46 -7.65 -10.37
CA ASN A 386 -22.35 -6.59 -9.36
C ASN A 386 -22.68 -7.13 -7.96
N ALA A 387 -21.74 -6.98 -7.02
CA ALA A 387 -21.80 -7.52 -5.65
C ALA A 387 -21.72 -9.06 -5.52
N SER A 388 -21.58 -9.81 -6.61
CA SER A 388 -21.36 -11.26 -6.57
C SER A 388 -19.89 -11.58 -6.25
N ALA A 389 -19.67 -12.47 -5.28
CA ALA A 389 -18.33 -12.78 -4.81
C ALA A 389 -17.47 -13.53 -5.86
N ILE A 390 -16.16 -13.27 -5.79
CA ILE A 390 -15.13 -14.10 -6.43
C ILE A 390 -14.30 -14.71 -5.31
N THR A 391 -14.36 -16.03 -5.15
CA THR A 391 -13.67 -16.74 -4.06
C THR A 391 -12.78 -17.82 -4.63
N LEU A 392 -11.47 -17.58 -4.67
CA LEU A 392 -10.44 -18.52 -5.10
C LEU A 392 -9.52 -18.80 -3.92
N ASP A 393 -10.00 -19.59 -2.95
CA ASP A 393 -9.39 -19.68 -1.61
C ASP A 393 -8.38 -20.82 -1.42
N ASP A 394 -8.13 -21.62 -2.46
CA ASP A 394 -7.18 -22.73 -2.42
C ASP A 394 -5.72 -22.25 -2.36
N ALA A 395 -4.99 -22.71 -1.34
CA ALA A 395 -3.59 -22.33 -1.11
C ALA A 395 -2.61 -22.82 -2.20
N GLY A 396 -3.05 -23.68 -3.11
CA GLY A 396 -2.26 -24.15 -4.26
C GLY A 396 -2.45 -23.31 -5.52
N ASN A 397 -3.38 -22.34 -5.52
CA ASN A 397 -3.64 -21.50 -6.69
C ASN A 397 -2.37 -20.81 -7.17
N ASN A 398 -2.23 -20.71 -8.50
CA ASN A 398 -1.04 -20.18 -9.15
C ASN A 398 -1.41 -19.45 -10.44
N PHE A 399 -1.42 -18.12 -10.39
CA PHE A 399 -1.72 -17.25 -11.52
C PHE A 399 -0.51 -16.45 -11.95
N ASN A 400 -0.33 -16.28 -13.26
CA ASN A 400 0.68 -15.37 -13.79
C ASN A 400 0.26 -13.89 -13.64
N THR A 401 -0.81 -13.50 -14.33
CA THR A 401 -1.42 -12.17 -14.20
C THR A 401 -2.91 -12.31 -13.94
N LEU A 402 -3.44 -11.61 -12.94
CA LEU A 402 -4.87 -11.65 -12.60
C LEU A 402 -5.50 -10.26 -12.68
N SER A 403 -6.64 -10.16 -13.35
CA SER A 403 -7.48 -8.97 -13.37
C SER A 403 -8.90 -9.32 -12.97
N VAL A 404 -9.52 -8.45 -12.18
CA VAL A 404 -10.94 -8.47 -11.85
C VAL A 404 -11.57 -7.21 -12.44
N THR A 405 -12.43 -7.36 -13.44
CA THR A 405 -13.05 -6.21 -14.13
C THR A 405 -14.38 -5.80 -13.49
N GLN A 406 -15.02 -6.71 -12.77
CA GLN A 406 -16.24 -6.49 -12.02
C GLN A 406 -16.41 -7.63 -11.00
N GLY A 407 -17.01 -7.33 -9.85
CA GLY A 407 -17.42 -8.33 -8.87
C GLY A 407 -17.98 -7.68 -7.61
N GLY A 408 -18.02 -8.46 -6.54
CA GLY A 408 -18.22 -8.03 -5.16
C GLY A 408 -17.00 -8.40 -4.31
N LEU A 409 -17.24 -8.93 -3.10
CA LEU A 409 -16.17 -9.40 -2.22
C LEU A 409 -15.27 -10.38 -2.99
N THR A 410 -13.99 -10.05 -3.05
CA THR A 410 -13.01 -10.84 -3.80
C THR A 410 -11.98 -11.38 -2.83
N TYR A 411 -11.82 -12.70 -2.79
CA TYR A 411 -10.80 -13.38 -1.99
C TYR A 411 -9.95 -14.26 -2.89
N ILE A 412 -8.66 -13.93 -2.97
CA ILE A 412 -7.68 -14.66 -3.77
C ILE A 412 -6.59 -15.16 -2.83
N VAL A 413 -6.40 -16.47 -2.81
CA VAL A 413 -5.20 -17.09 -2.28
C VAL A 413 -4.30 -17.45 -3.45
N GLU A 414 -3.01 -17.19 -3.31
CA GLU A 414 -1.98 -17.42 -4.31
C GLU A 414 -0.76 -18.08 -3.65
N SER A 415 -0.28 -19.17 -4.23
CA SER A 415 0.82 -19.96 -3.69
C SER A 415 2.20 -19.35 -3.98
N ASN A 416 2.36 -18.69 -5.13
CA ASN A 416 3.62 -18.11 -5.59
C ASN A 416 3.49 -16.58 -5.68
N GLY A 417 4.22 -15.97 -6.61
CA GLY A 417 4.05 -14.55 -6.92
C GLY A 417 3.05 -14.34 -8.04
N ILE A 418 2.34 -13.21 -7.99
CA ILE A 418 1.30 -12.83 -8.95
C ILE A 418 1.50 -11.39 -9.39
N THR A 419 1.27 -11.12 -10.67
CA THR A 419 1.12 -9.74 -11.16
C THR A 419 -0.36 -9.38 -11.21
N LEU A 420 -0.75 -8.33 -10.52
CA LEU A 420 -2.12 -7.81 -10.60
C LEU A 420 -2.26 -6.91 -11.83
N GLY A 421 -3.35 -7.08 -12.55
CA GLY A 421 -3.85 -6.07 -13.48
C GLY A 421 -4.83 -5.14 -12.78
N ASN A 422 -5.90 -4.75 -13.48
CA ASN A 422 -6.97 -3.99 -12.83
C ASN A 422 -7.72 -4.89 -11.86
N MET A 423 -7.91 -4.41 -10.64
CA MET A 423 -8.67 -5.11 -9.60
C MET A 423 -9.83 -4.23 -9.17
N ILE A 424 -11.02 -4.51 -9.70
CA ILE A 424 -12.23 -3.69 -9.55
C ILE A 424 -13.37 -4.56 -8.97
N PRO A 425 -13.29 -4.98 -7.68
CA PRO A 425 -14.41 -5.59 -6.96
C PRO A 425 -15.58 -4.60 -6.71
N GLY A 426 -15.50 -3.36 -7.19
CA GLY A 426 -16.51 -2.32 -6.98
C GLY A 426 -16.46 -1.76 -5.55
N ALA A 427 -17.63 -1.54 -4.94
CA ALA A 427 -17.76 -0.97 -3.60
C ALA A 427 -17.47 -1.96 -2.46
N GLN A 428 -16.78 -3.07 -2.74
CA GLN A 428 -16.54 -4.16 -1.81
C GLN A 428 -15.04 -4.36 -1.55
N ASP A 429 -14.72 -5.19 -0.55
CA ASP A 429 -13.35 -5.47 -0.15
C ASP A 429 -12.65 -6.46 -1.09
N LEU A 430 -11.34 -6.24 -1.28
CA LEU A 430 -10.40 -7.19 -1.87
C LEU A 430 -9.54 -7.79 -0.75
N ARG A 431 -9.47 -9.12 -0.69
CA ARG A 431 -8.56 -9.88 0.17
C ARG A 431 -7.58 -10.67 -0.68
N LEU A 432 -6.29 -10.47 -0.43
CA LEU A 432 -5.18 -11.15 -1.08
C LEU A 432 -4.34 -11.87 -0.04
N ASP A 433 -4.17 -13.18 -0.18
CA ASP A 433 -3.25 -13.99 0.62
C ASP A 433 -2.22 -14.61 -0.32
N ALA A 434 -0.96 -14.16 -0.25
CA ALA A 434 0.08 -14.54 -1.21
C ALA A 434 1.27 -15.22 -0.53
N GLY A 435 1.69 -16.35 -1.08
CA GLY A 435 2.90 -17.08 -0.71
C GLY A 435 4.19 -16.51 -1.31
N GLY A 436 4.10 -15.69 -2.37
CA GLY A 436 5.23 -15.06 -3.06
C GLY A 436 4.95 -13.62 -3.49
N ALA A 437 5.89 -13.02 -4.23
CA ALA A 437 5.87 -11.58 -4.51
C ALA A 437 4.64 -11.14 -5.32
N VAL A 438 3.95 -10.11 -4.83
CA VAL A 438 2.78 -9.51 -5.49
C VAL A 438 3.18 -8.18 -6.09
N GLY A 439 3.08 -8.06 -7.41
CA GLY A 439 3.33 -6.81 -8.13
C GLY A 439 2.10 -6.29 -8.85
N GLN A 440 2.20 -5.09 -9.44
CA GLN A 440 1.17 -4.54 -10.32
C GLN A 440 1.69 -4.28 -11.72
N SER A 441 0.82 -4.48 -12.71
CA SER A 441 1.04 -4.06 -14.09
C SER A 441 1.09 -2.53 -14.18
N GLY A 442 1.89 -1.98 -15.09
CA GLY A 442 1.96 -0.53 -15.26
C GLY A 442 0.62 0.05 -15.71
N GLY A 443 0.15 1.10 -15.02
CA GLY A 443 -1.09 1.81 -15.36
C GLY A 443 -2.37 1.10 -14.94
N THR A 444 -2.29 0.04 -14.13
CA THR A 444 -3.45 -0.63 -13.53
C THR A 444 -3.64 -0.18 -12.09
N ALA A 445 -4.88 -0.17 -11.61
CA ALA A 445 -5.21 0.23 -10.24
C ALA A 445 -5.99 -0.86 -9.51
N ILE A 446 -5.85 -0.89 -8.19
CA ILE A 446 -6.80 -1.53 -7.28
C ILE A 446 -7.83 -0.45 -6.90
N THR A 447 -9.10 -0.75 -7.13
CA THR A 447 -10.23 0.10 -6.73
C THR A 447 -11.19 -0.71 -5.90
N ALA A 448 -11.16 -0.53 -4.58
CA ALA A 448 -11.91 -1.33 -3.62
C ALA A 448 -12.35 -0.49 -2.41
N ALA A 449 -13.37 -0.94 -1.68
CA ALA A 449 -13.71 -0.28 -0.41
C ALA A 449 -12.60 -0.50 0.63
N GLY A 450 -12.27 -1.76 0.89
CA GLY A 450 -11.12 -2.16 1.70
C GLY A 450 -10.16 -3.07 0.94
N LEU A 451 -8.88 -3.02 1.29
CA LEU A 451 -7.85 -3.95 0.85
C LEU A 451 -7.25 -4.66 2.07
N LEU A 452 -7.34 -5.98 2.09
CA LEU A 452 -6.69 -6.84 3.08
C LEU A 452 -5.56 -7.61 2.40
N LEU A 453 -4.33 -7.41 2.88
CA LEU A 453 -3.14 -8.12 2.43
C LEU A 453 -2.70 -9.11 3.50
N GLU A 454 -2.48 -10.36 3.12
CA GLU A 454 -2.08 -11.46 3.98
C GLU A 454 -0.95 -12.30 3.34
N GLY A 455 -0.38 -13.20 4.14
CA GLY A 455 0.57 -14.20 3.69
C GLY A 455 2.02 -13.81 3.91
N VAL A 456 2.93 -14.45 3.17
CA VAL A 456 4.37 -14.26 3.31
C VAL A 456 5.01 -13.50 2.16
N GLY A 457 4.30 -13.32 1.04
CA GLY A 457 4.80 -12.59 -0.12
C GLY A 457 5.11 -11.12 0.18
N PRO A 458 6.18 -10.54 -0.38
CA PRO A 458 6.31 -9.08 -0.40
C PRO A 458 5.29 -8.48 -1.38
N TYR A 459 4.71 -7.33 -1.03
CA TYR A 459 3.72 -6.64 -1.87
C TYR A 459 4.29 -5.33 -2.39
N GLU A 460 4.37 -5.17 -3.71
CA GLU A 460 4.77 -3.92 -4.37
C GLU A 460 3.59 -3.37 -5.20
N LEU A 461 2.76 -2.57 -4.53
CA LEU A 461 1.51 -2.02 -5.04
C LEU A 461 1.63 -0.51 -5.23
N MET A 462 2.56 -0.10 -6.10
CA MET A 462 2.99 1.29 -6.26
C MET A 462 2.24 2.08 -7.34
N GLN A 463 1.18 1.52 -7.94
CA GLN A 463 0.34 2.25 -8.89
C GLN A 463 -0.60 3.23 -8.18
N ALA A 464 -1.39 3.99 -8.94
CA ALA A 464 -2.39 4.90 -8.38
C ALA A 464 -3.63 4.11 -7.92
N ASN A 465 -3.51 3.40 -6.80
CA ASN A 465 -4.64 2.70 -6.19
C ASN A 465 -5.63 3.69 -5.58
N ASP A 466 -6.85 3.23 -5.37
CA ASP A 466 -7.98 4.00 -4.84
C ASP A 466 -8.75 3.08 -3.88
N ILE A 467 -8.39 3.14 -2.59
CA ILE A 467 -9.04 2.38 -1.53
C ILE A 467 -9.42 3.29 -0.36
N ASN A 468 -10.41 2.89 0.44
CA ASN A 468 -10.75 3.65 1.65
C ASN A 468 -10.06 3.10 2.90
N ASP A 469 -9.95 1.77 3.02
CA ASP A 469 -9.37 1.10 4.19
C ASP A 469 -8.30 0.09 3.77
N LEU A 470 -7.17 0.10 4.48
CA LEU A 470 -6.07 -0.84 4.30
C LEU A 470 -5.83 -1.64 5.58
N ALA A 471 -5.79 -2.96 5.45
CA ALA A 471 -5.37 -3.90 6.48
C ALA A 471 -4.22 -4.77 5.96
N ILE A 472 -3.23 -5.01 6.81
CA ILE A 472 -2.00 -5.72 6.44
C ILE A 472 -1.65 -6.71 7.56
N ASP A 473 -1.59 -7.99 7.20
CA ASP A 473 -1.07 -9.09 8.03
C ASP A 473 -0.08 -9.92 7.19
N VAL A 474 1.04 -9.28 6.84
CA VAL A 474 2.06 -9.82 5.94
C VAL A 474 3.37 -10.01 6.72
N THR A 475 4.19 -11.00 6.38
CA THR A 475 5.49 -11.18 7.08
C THR A 475 6.63 -10.39 6.46
N ASN A 476 6.60 -10.18 5.14
CA ASN A 476 7.62 -9.47 4.38
C ASN A 476 7.22 -8.00 4.10
N GLN A 477 8.09 -7.28 3.40
CA GLN A 477 7.90 -5.87 3.07
C GLN A 477 6.61 -5.61 2.26
N VAL A 478 5.96 -4.49 2.58
CA VAL A 478 4.79 -3.98 1.84
C VAL A 478 5.05 -2.54 1.42
N ASP A 479 4.98 -2.31 0.12
CA ASP A 479 5.04 -0.99 -0.51
C ASP A 479 3.68 -0.69 -1.14
N PHE A 480 2.98 0.32 -0.64
CA PHE A 480 1.63 0.65 -1.07
C PHE A 480 1.52 2.14 -1.42
N ASN A 481 0.95 2.44 -2.58
CA ASN A 481 0.64 3.79 -3.01
C ASN A 481 -0.86 3.97 -3.28
N ASP A 482 -1.42 5.05 -2.76
CA ASP A 482 -2.81 5.45 -2.95
C ASP A 482 -2.92 6.87 -3.54
N SER A 483 -3.99 7.11 -4.31
CA SER A 483 -4.21 8.34 -5.06
C SER A 483 -4.84 9.48 -4.26
N ASP A 484 -5.73 9.20 -3.30
CA ASP A 484 -6.54 10.21 -2.60
C ASP A 484 -6.70 10.00 -1.08
N GLY A 485 -6.04 8.98 -0.54
CA GLY A 485 -5.87 8.75 0.90
C GLY A 485 -6.70 7.59 1.43
N PHE A 486 -6.22 6.96 2.51
CA PHE A 486 -6.80 5.75 3.07
C PHE A 486 -6.67 5.71 4.60
N ASN A 487 -7.47 4.87 5.26
CA ASN A 487 -7.34 4.60 6.68
C ASN A 487 -6.65 3.24 6.90
N LEU A 488 -5.70 3.18 7.84
CA LEU A 488 -5.22 1.93 8.40
C LEU A 488 -6.24 1.41 9.42
N ASN A 489 -7.07 0.47 8.96
CA ASN A 489 -8.30 0.06 9.65
C ASN A 489 -8.54 -1.45 9.55
N THR A 490 -9.70 -1.92 10.03
CA THR A 490 -10.12 -3.31 9.97
C THR A 490 -10.81 -3.57 8.64
N VAL A 491 -10.32 -4.55 7.87
CA VAL A 491 -10.95 -5.02 6.62
C VAL A 491 -11.34 -6.48 6.81
N GLN A 492 -12.58 -6.84 6.48
CA GLN A 492 -13.14 -8.19 6.69
C GLN A 492 -12.91 -8.80 8.10
N GLY A 493 -12.92 -7.97 9.15
CA GLY A 493 -12.73 -8.43 10.54
C GLY A 493 -11.26 -8.67 10.95
N VAL A 494 -10.30 -8.49 10.03
CA VAL A 494 -8.87 -8.49 10.34
C VAL A 494 -8.45 -7.08 10.70
N ALA A 495 -8.19 -6.86 11.99
CA ALA A 495 -7.90 -5.56 12.56
C ALA A 495 -6.39 -5.35 12.75
N LEU A 496 -5.58 -5.32 11.69
CA LEU A 496 -4.12 -5.24 11.85
C LEU A 496 -3.41 -4.46 10.73
N ALA A 497 -2.35 -3.73 11.13
CA ALA A 497 -1.25 -3.31 10.28
C ALA A 497 0.06 -3.90 10.86
N ARG A 498 0.20 -5.23 10.82
CA ARG A 498 1.41 -5.93 11.27
C ARG A 498 2.18 -6.43 10.04
N SER A 499 3.30 -5.79 9.71
CA SER A 499 4.40 -6.44 8.98
C SER A 499 5.33 -7.04 10.03
N THR A 500 5.20 -8.33 10.35
CA THR A 500 5.91 -8.90 11.52
C THR A 500 7.41 -9.17 11.33
N GLY A 501 8.06 -8.57 10.32
CA GLY A 501 9.49 -8.77 10.11
C GLY A 501 10.24 -7.71 9.31
N ASP A 502 9.56 -6.84 8.56
CA ASP A 502 10.23 -6.02 7.54
C ASP A 502 9.69 -4.58 7.50
N ASP A 503 10.13 -3.80 6.50
CA ASP A 503 9.72 -2.42 6.29
C ASP A 503 8.27 -2.29 5.77
N LEU A 504 7.60 -1.20 6.13
CA LEU A 504 6.31 -0.79 5.59
C LEU A 504 6.50 0.56 4.88
N VAL A 505 6.15 0.64 3.60
CA VAL A 505 6.21 1.87 2.81
C VAL A 505 4.80 2.30 2.44
N LEU A 506 4.41 3.48 2.92
CA LEU A 506 3.11 4.08 2.66
C LEU A 506 3.28 5.36 1.85
N SER A 507 2.72 5.39 0.65
CA SER A 507 2.64 6.56 -0.20
C SER A 507 1.19 6.97 -0.42
N SER A 508 0.89 8.27 -0.33
CA SER A 508 -0.48 8.74 -0.49
C SER A 508 -0.54 10.14 -1.11
N GLY A 509 -1.49 10.32 -2.03
CA GLY A 509 -1.90 11.64 -2.52
C GLY A 509 -2.77 12.43 -1.54
N GLY A 510 -3.49 11.75 -0.63
CA GLY A 510 -4.36 12.36 0.38
C GLY A 510 -4.11 11.88 1.82
N ALA A 511 -5.00 12.21 2.75
CA ALA A 511 -4.75 11.96 4.17
C ALA A 511 -4.69 10.46 4.50
N VAL A 512 -3.73 10.07 5.34
CA VAL A 512 -3.63 8.73 5.92
C VAL A 512 -3.97 8.80 7.40
N LEU A 513 -5.04 8.12 7.79
CA LEU A 513 -5.49 8.04 9.19
C LEU A 513 -5.26 6.65 9.75
N GLN A 514 -5.19 6.56 11.07
CA GLN A 514 -4.90 5.30 11.75
C GLN A 514 -5.91 5.01 12.85
N THR A 515 -6.51 3.82 12.79
CA THR A 515 -7.29 3.26 13.91
C THR A 515 -6.52 2.14 14.61
N ASN A 516 -5.92 1.23 13.84
CA ASN A 516 -5.19 0.06 14.36
C ASN A 516 -3.68 0.31 14.43
N PRO A 517 -2.95 -0.30 15.38
CA PRO A 517 -1.51 -0.09 15.53
C PRO A 517 -0.71 -0.63 14.33
N ILE A 518 0.39 0.05 14.03
CA ILE A 518 1.42 -0.38 13.06
C ILE A 518 2.49 -1.17 13.82
N SER A 519 2.86 -2.33 13.30
CA SER A 519 4.04 -3.08 13.72
C SER A 519 4.88 -3.40 12.49
N ALA A 520 6.10 -2.89 12.42
CA ALA A 520 7.05 -3.07 11.31
C ALA A 520 8.48 -2.86 11.81
N THR A 521 9.49 -3.27 11.06
CA THR A 521 10.89 -2.93 11.40
C THR A 521 11.16 -1.46 11.09
N GLY A 522 10.91 -1.05 9.84
CA GLY A 522 10.94 0.33 9.38
C GLY A 522 9.60 0.81 8.87
N LEU A 523 9.35 2.12 8.95
CA LEU A 523 8.21 2.79 8.35
C LEU A 523 8.72 3.93 7.46
N LEU A 524 8.33 3.91 6.19
CA LEU A 524 8.60 4.99 5.23
C LEU A 524 7.28 5.65 4.83
N LEU A 525 7.19 6.96 5.02
CA LEU A 525 6.03 7.77 4.64
C LEU A 525 6.38 8.65 3.42
N ARG A 526 5.50 8.67 2.42
CA ARG A 526 5.74 9.35 1.13
C ARG A 526 4.50 10.04 0.57
N GLY A 527 4.71 10.98 -0.35
CA GLY A 527 3.64 11.64 -1.08
C GLY A 527 3.13 12.93 -0.41
N ALA A 528 2.09 13.52 -1.00
CA ALA A 528 1.57 14.83 -0.59
C ALA A 528 0.58 14.76 0.59
N GLY A 529 0.09 13.55 0.88
CA GLY A 529 -0.82 13.26 1.97
C GLY A 529 -0.29 13.63 3.35
N ALA A 530 -1.19 14.03 4.25
CA ALA A 530 -0.87 14.16 5.67
C ALA A 530 -1.00 12.78 6.36
N PHE A 531 -0.02 12.40 7.16
CA PHE A 531 0.02 11.15 7.90
C PHE A 531 -0.30 11.39 9.38
N THR A 532 -1.46 10.92 9.84
CA THR A 532 -1.90 11.01 11.24
C THR A 532 -1.94 9.62 11.87
N LEU A 533 -0.80 9.19 12.38
CA LEU A 533 -0.50 7.84 12.85
C LEU A 533 -0.27 7.84 14.37
N ASN A 534 -1.29 8.26 15.11
CA ASN A 534 -1.18 8.58 16.54
C ASN A 534 -1.52 7.42 17.48
N ASN A 535 -1.67 6.19 16.99
CA ASN A 535 -1.98 5.06 17.85
C ASN A 535 -0.79 4.79 18.79
N GLY A 536 -1.01 4.92 20.10
CA GLY A 536 0.05 4.75 21.10
C GLY A 536 0.72 3.38 21.10
N SER A 537 0.01 2.35 20.63
CA SER A 537 0.48 0.95 20.56
C SER A 537 1.25 0.62 19.28
N ASN A 538 1.56 1.63 18.47
CA ASN A 538 2.53 1.48 17.39
C ASN A 538 3.87 0.98 17.93
N GLY A 539 4.52 0.13 17.14
CA GLY A 539 5.84 -0.39 17.43
C GLY A 539 6.64 -0.58 16.16
N ILE A 540 7.40 0.45 15.80
CA ILE A 540 8.46 0.38 14.79
C ILE A 540 9.83 0.57 15.43
N THR A 541 10.89 0.22 14.70
CA THR A 541 12.25 0.59 15.12
C THR A 541 12.71 1.88 14.44
N THR A 542 12.49 1.99 13.13
CA THR A 542 13.03 3.09 12.30
C THR A 542 11.93 3.82 11.54
N LEU A 543 11.93 5.15 11.61
CA LEU A 543 11.09 6.02 10.79
C LEU A 543 11.94 6.77 9.77
N ALA A 544 11.49 6.82 8.53
CA ALA A 544 11.98 7.73 7.50
C ALA A 544 10.79 8.34 6.74
N SER A 545 11.00 9.50 6.11
CA SER A 545 9.93 10.14 5.34
C SER A 545 10.48 11.10 4.30
N ASP A 546 9.91 11.05 3.09
CA ASP A 546 10.01 12.08 2.06
C ASP A 546 8.64 12.72 1.75
N ALA A 547 7.65 12.52 2.63
CA ALA A 547 6.32 13.08 2.51
C ALA A 547 6.32 14.61 2.60
N THR A 548 5.49 15.29 1.80
CA THR A 548 5.37 16.76 1.83
C THR A 548 4.15 17.24 2.62
N GLY A 549 3.34 16.32 3.15
CA GLY A 549 2.25 16.62 4.08
C GLY A 549 2.68 16.55 5.54
N ASN A 550 1.80 16.96 6.46
CA ASN A 550 2.09 16.89 7.89
C ASN A 550 2.30 15.45 8.34
N ILE A 551 3.24 15.22 9.25
CA ILE A 551 3.55 13.90 9.81
C ILE A 551 3.30 13.97 11.32
N ALA A 552 2.41 13.12 11.81
CA ALA A 552 2.20 12.89 13.23
C ALA A 552 2.30 11.38 13.50
N TYR A 553 3.30 10.97 14.29
CA TYR A 553 3.54 9.58 14.61
C TYR A 553 3.77 9.40 16.11
N THR A 554 3.07 8.44 16.70
CA THR A 554 3.28 8.01 18.09
C THR A 554 3.82 6.59 18.10
N ASP A 555 4.75 6.28 19.01
CA ASP A 555 5.29 4.93 19.28
C ASP A 555 5.28 4.61 20.78
N THR A 556 5.22 3.32 21.13
CA THR A 556 5.42 2.86 22.52
C THR A 556 6.90 2.79 22.90
N ALA A 557 7.71 2.02 22.17
CA ALA A 557 9.04 1.55 22.58
C ALA A 557 10.17 2.54 22.27
N GLY A 558 9.96 3.49 21.36
CA GLY A 558 10.93 4.51 20.95
C GLY A 558 10.91 4.74 19.45
N ILE A 559 11.51 5.85 19.00
CA ILE A 559 11.57 6.19 17.58
C ILE A 559 13.02 6.43 17.20
N THR A 560 13.54 5.67 16.22
CA THR A 560 14.80 6.02 15.56
C THR A 560 14.49 6.70 14.23
N VAL A 561 14.87 7.96 14.05
CA VAL A 561 14.89 8.56 12.70
C VAL A 561 16.13 8.04 11.99
N GLY A 562 15.94 7.24 10.94
CA GLY A 562 17.00 6.47 10.30
C GLY A 562 16.79 6.34 8.80
N SER A 563 17.14 5.17 8.24
CA SER A 563 17.02 4.88 6.81
C SER A 563 16.08 3.71 6.60
N VAL A 564 15.12 3.86 5.69
CA VAL A 564 14.15 2.81 5.30
C VAL A 564 14.20 2.66 3.78
N THR A 565 14.18 1.43 3.27
CA THR A 565 14.41 1.16 1.83
C THR A 565 13.16 0.58 1.19
N PRO A 566 12.54 1.23 0.20
CA PRO A 566 11.46 0.62 -0.57
C PRO A 566 11.98 -0.55 -1.42
N GLN A 567 11.10 -1.47 -1.81
CA GLN A 567 11.44 -2.62 -2.67
C GLN A 567 12.03 -2.14 -4.00
N THR A 568 11.47 -1.05 -4.55
CA THR A 568 11.98 -0.37 -5.74
C THR A 568 12.37 1.07 -5.41
N GLY A 569 13.65 1.39 -5.64
CA GLY A 569 14.19 2.73 -5.45
C GLY A 569 15.42 2.75 -4.56
N GLY A 570 15.85 3.94 -4.15
CA GLY A 570 16.90 4.13 -3.16
C GLY A 570 16.33 4.31 -1.77
N ALA A 571 17.16 4.06 -0.75
CA ALA A 571 16.79 4.29 0.64
C ALA A 571 16.48 5.77 0.90
N VAL A 572 15.42 6.03 1.67
CA VAL A 572 15.11 7.37 2.18
C VAL A 572 15.79 7.52 3.53
N ASN A 573 16.57 8.58 3.66
CA ASN A 573 17.43 8.84 4.81
C ASN A 573 16.88 10.02 5.62
N GLY A 574 16.38 9.73 6.80
CA GLY A 574 15.83 10.73 7.72
C GLY A 574 14.42 11.16 7.35
N ILE A 575 14.06 12.38 7.75
CA ILE A 575 12.75 12.98 7.49
C ILE A 575 12.94 14.30 6.76
N THR A 576 12.29 14.45 5.61
CA THR A 576 12.13 15.73 4.92
C THR A 576 10.65 16.00 4.70
N SER A 577 10.11 17.11 5.20
CA SER A 577 8.67 17.42 5.12
C SER A 577 8.29 18.49 4.09
N GLY A 578 9.28 19.07 3.38
CA GLY A 578 9.06 20.15 2.42
C GLY A 578 8.46 21.43 3.00
N GLY A 579 8.50 21.64 4.33
CA GLY A 579 7.85 22.76 5.00
C GLY A 579 6.63 22.39 5.86
N ALA A 580 6.18 21.14 5.82
CA ALA A 580 5.08 20.65 6.65
C ALA A 580 5.51 20.33 8.09
N ALA A 581 4.56 20.30 9.01
CA ALA A 581 4.86 20.01 10.42
C ALA A 581 5.22 18.53 10.63
N VAL A 582 6.16 18.26 11.54
CA VAL A 582 6.53 16.92 11.97
C VAL A 582 6.36 16.82 13.48
N THR A 583 5.56 15.86 13.93
CA THR A 583 5.33 15.56 15.34
C THR A 583 5.64 14.09 15.61
N LEU A 584 6.65 13.84 16.43
CA LEU A 584 7.05 12.49 16.85
C LEU A 584 6.87 12.38 18.36
N THR A 585 6.10 11.38 18.79
CA THR A 585 5.83 11.12 20.21
C THR A 585 6.25 9.71 20.58
N SER A 586 7.14 9.56 21.55
CA SER A 586 7.49 8.28 22.15
C SER A 586 6.93 8.21 23.57
N SER A 587 6.08 7.23 23.86
CA SER A 587 5.35 7.14 25.13
C SER A 587 6.08 6.35 26.23
N ALA A 588 7.07 5.52 25.90
CA ALA A 588 7.94 4.85 26.88
C ALA A 588 9.43 4.83 26.48
N GLY A 589 9.75 4.84 25.19
CA GLY A 589 11.13 4.93 24.71
C GLY A 589 11.68 6.35 24.60
N GLY A 590 12.90 6.46 24.06
CA GLY A 590 13.48 7.72 23.60
C GLY A 590 13.26 8.01 22.11
N ILE A 591 13.66 9.19 21.66
CA ILE A 591 13.78 9.54 20.25
C ILE A 591 15.27 9.66 19.91
N LEU A 592 15.74 8.87 18.95
CA LEU A 592 17.12 8.88 18.48
C LEU A 592 17.18 9.34 17.02
N LEU A 593 17.90 10.43 16.76
CA LEU A 593 18.12 10.96 15.42
C LEU A 593 19.44 10.44 14.87
N THR A 594 19.38 9.39 14.06
CA THR A 594 20.57 8.87 13.36
C THR A 594 20.75 9.49 11.99
N GLN A 595 19.67 9.94 11.36
CA GLN A 595 19.65 10.64 10.08
C GLN A 595 18.91 11.99 10.21
N ALA A 596 19.11 12.87 9.22
CA ALA A 596 18.67 14.26 9.29
C ALA A 596 17.14 14.43 9.41
N VAL A 597 16.72 15.52 10.05
CA VAL A 597 15.33 15.97 10.11
C VAL A 597 15.26 17.39 9.56
N SER A 598 14.69 17.56 8.36
CA SER A 598 14.53 18.85 7.70
C SER A 598 13.06 19.17 7.51
N VAL A 599 12.56 20.15 8.27
CA VAL A 599 11.14 20.51 8.27
C VAL A 599 10.84 21.87 7.63
N GLY A 600 11.88 22.60 7.20
CA GLY A 600 11.73 23.95 6.64
C GLY A 600 11.03 24.89 7.62
N ALA A 601 9.95 25.55 7.19
CA ALA A 601 9.15 26.46 8.01
C ALA A 601 8.10 25.76 8.89
N GLY A 602 7.93 24.44 8.72
CA GLY A 602 7.02 23.63 9.53
C GLY A 602 7.49 23.54 10.99
N ALA A 603 6.54 23.31 11.91
CA ALA A 603 6.88 23.06 13.29
C ALA A 603 7.50 21.66 13.45
N LEU A 604 8.56 21.56 14.26
CA LEU A 604 9.13 20.28 14.69
C LEU A 604 8.76 20.03 16.15
N ASN A 605 7.98 18.99 16.43
CA ASN A 605 7.62 18.60 17.78
C ASN A 605 8.20 17.23 18.08
N LEU A 606 9.18 17.15 18.97
CA LEU A 606 9.72 15.89 19.47
C LEU A 606 9.32 15.75 20.94
N SER A 607 8.57 14.70 21.28
CA SER A 607 8.09 14.45 22.63
C SER A 607 8.43 13.04 23.07
N SER A 608 9.09 12.88 24.21
CA SER A 608 9.49 11.59 24.75
C SER A 608 9.22 11.54 26.26
N THR A 609 8.36 10.62 26.70
CA THR A 609 7.98 10.54 28.12
C THR A 609 8.81 9.54 28.94
N GLY A 610 9.43 8.55 28.30
CA GLY A 610 10.19 7.50 29.01
C GLY A 610 11.68 7.41 28.68
N GLY A 611 12.17 8.10 27.64
CA GLY A 611 13.60 8.19 27.30
C GLY A 611 14.05 9.59 26.88
N GLY A 612 15.36 9.73 26.59
CA GLY A 612 15.94 10.98 26.10
C GLY A 612 15.63 11.27 24.63
N ILE A 613 15.87 12.51 24.23
CA ILE A 613 15.86 12.93 22.82
C ILE A 613 17.32 13.20 22.44
N THR A 614 17.90 12.32 21.63
CA THR A 614 19.33 12.30 21.35
C THR A 614 19.62 12.24 19.87
N GLN A 615 20.83 12.65 19.48
CA GLN A 615 21.23 12.81 18.09
C GLN A 615 22.65 12.25 17.86
N ASN A 616 22.86 11.65 16.69
CA ASN A 616 24.19 11.32 16.16
C ASN A 616 24.68 12.42 15.21
N ALA A 617 25.97 12.43 14.85
CA ALA A 617 26.53 13.46 13.98
C ALA A 617 25.82 13.63 12.61
N THR A 618 25.25 12.56 12.05
CA THR A 618 24.47 12.56 10.80
C THR A 618 23.00 12.94 11.00
N GLY A 619 22.54 13.02 12.24
CA GLY A 619 21.17 13.29 12.65
C GLY A 619 20.73 14.75 12.56
N VAL A 620 21.41 15.60 11.78
CA VAL A 620 21.27 17.06 11.75
C VAL A 620 19.81 17.51 11.67
N ILE A 621 19.43 18.49 12.48
CA ILE A 621 18.11 19.13 12.44
C ILE A 621 18.21 20.46 11.69
N SER A 622 17.31 20.68 10.74
CA SER A 622 17.10 21.98 10.09
C SER A 622 15.62 22.36 10.18
N SER A 623 15.31 23.35 11.01
CA SER A 623 13.97 23.82 11.32
C SER A 623 13.97 25.34 11.45
N SER A 624 13.57 26.05 10.39
CA SER A 624 13.37 27.51 10.44
C SER A 624 12.08 27.92 11.19
N GLY A 625 11.14 26.98 11.35
CA GLY A 625 9.96 27.14 12.19
C GLY A 625 10.28 26.92 13.68
N THR A 626 9.23 26.86 14.51
CA THR A 626 9.38 26.55 15.93
C THR A 626 9.64 25.06 16.13
N ALA A 627 10.78 24.74 16.75
CA ALA A 627 11.08 23.42 17.28
C ALA A 627 10.69 23.35 18.77
N THR A 628 9.83 22.41 19.13
CA THR A 628 9.45 22.11 20.51
C THR A 628 9.95 20.74 20.88
N ILE A 629 10.89 20.66 21.82
CA ILE A 629 11.56 19.42 22.22
C ILE A 629 11.28 19.18 23.71
N ASN A 630 10.53 18.12 24.01
CA ASN A 630 10.09 17.80 25.36
C ASN A 630 10.50 16.38 25.77
N SER A 631 11.30 16.26 26.81
CA SER A 631 11.69 15.02 27.48
C SER A 631 11.42 15.01 28.99
N ALA A 632 10.62 15.97 29.49
CA ALA A 632 10.52 16.28 30.92
C ALA A 632 9.70 15.28 31.74
N ALA A 633 8.75 14.57 31.13
CA ALA A 633 7.87 13.64 31.86
C ALA A 633 8.60 12.46 32.55
N GLY A 634 9.90 12.27 32.29
CA GLY A 634 10.73 11.26 32.94
C GLY A 634 12.08 11.77 33.47
N GLY A 635 12.32 13.08 33.50
CA GLY A 635 13.61 13.64 33.91
C GLY A 635 14.76 13.33 32.92
N ASN A 636 14.43 13.21 31.63
CA ASN A 636 15.35 12.69 30.62
C ASN A 636 16.19 13.80 29.97
N VAL A 637 17.24 13.37 29.27
CA VAL A 637 18.22 14.24 28.61
C VAL A 637 17.76 14.64 27.20
N ILE A 638 18.05 15.89 26.82
CA ILE A 638 18.04 16.36 25.43
C ILE A 638 19.49 16.59 25.01
N THR A 639 19.96 15.92 23.97
CA THR A 639 21.31 16.12 23.41
C THR A 639 21.21 16.24 21.89
N LEU A 640 21.26 17.48 21.41
CA LEU A 640 21.19 17.84 19.99
C LEU A 640 22.49 18.56 19.61
N ASN A 641 23.57 17.79 19.47
CA ASN A 641 24.94 18.27 19.41
C ASN A 641 25.62 18.08 18.04
N ALA A 642 24.84 17.90 16.95
CA ALA A 642 25.40 17.92 15.61
C ALA A 642 25.79 19.35 15.21
N VAL A 643 27.02 19.53 14.70
CA VAL A 643 27.64 20.85 14.39
C VAL A 643 26.90 21.72 13.38
N ALA A 644 25.97 21.13 12.63
CA ALA A 644 25.23 21.81 11.57
C ALA A 644 23.73 21.92 11.88
N ASN A 645 23.34 21.70 13.13
CA ASN A 645 21.97 21.99 13.58
C ASN A 645 21.64 23.47 13.33
N ASP A 646 20.42 23.70 12.88
CA ASP A 646 19.92 25.01 12.47
C ASP A 646 18.46 25.16 12.93
N PHE A 647 18.29 25.76 14.10
CA PHE A 647 16.99 26.05 14.71
C PHE A 647 16.65 27.53 14.57
N GLY A 648 15.49 27.85 14.00
CA GLY A 648 14.96 29.21 13.96
C GLY A 648 14.44 29.66 15.33
N THR A 649 13.44 28.96 15.87
CA THR A 649 12.91 29.19 17.21
C THR A 649 12.87 27.89 18.00
N LEU A 650 13.30 27.90 19.26
CA LEU A 650 13.44 26.69 20.06
C LEU A 650 12.73 26.80 21.42
N VAL A 651 11.95 25.78 21.76
CA VAL A 651 11.29 25.55 23.05
C VAL A 651 11.80 24.23 23.62
N LEU A 652 12.24 24.23 24.87
CA LEU A 652 12.94 23.10 25.49
C LEU A 652 12.33 22.77 26.85
N ASP A 653 12.07 21.50 27.10
CA ASP A 653 11.63 21.00 28.40
C ASP A 653 12.30 19.64 28.67
N GLY A 654 13.31 19.63 29.55
CA GLY A 654 14.12 18.45 29.85
C GLY A 654 14.86 18.59 31.18
N THR A 655 15.68 17.62 31.59
CA THR A 655 16.49 17.77 32.83
C THR A 655 17.89 18.28 32.53
N THR A 656 18.59 17.61 31.61
CA THR A 656 19.87 18.08 31.08
C THR A 656 19.67 18.32 29.60
N VAL A 657 19.98 19.54 29.16
CA VAL A 657 19.78 19.97 27.79
C VAL A 657 21.12 20.48 27.26
N SER A 658 21.63 19.84 26.21
CA SER A 658 22.82 20.27 25.48
C SER A 658 22.46 20.48 24.01
N ILE A 659 22.62 21.72 23.55
CA ILE A 659 22.28 22.16 22.20
C ILE A 659 23.54 22.73 21.54
N LEU A 660 23.85 22.22 20.36
CA LEU A 660 24.77 22.87 19.44
C LEU A 660 23.95 23.49 18.32
N GLU A 661 24.17 24.77 18.07
CA GLU A 661 23.49 25.57 17.05
C GLU A 661 24.54 26.24 16.14
N ALA A 662 24.34 26.18 14.83
CA ALA A 662 25.30 26.75 13.88
C ALA A 662 25.03 28.23 13.57
N ASN A 663 23.77 28.66 13.57
CA ASN A 663 23.29 29.94 13.08
C ASN A 663 22.59 30.75 14.19
N ALA A 664 21.75 31.71 13.78
CA ALA A 664 21.02 32.57 14.70
C ALA A 664 19.80 31.84 15.26
N LEU A 665 19.58 31.99 16.56
CA LEU A 665 18.55 31.29 17.32
C LEU A 665 17.67 32.27 18.08
N THR A 666 16.37 32.04 18.05
CA THR A 666 15.45 32.62 19.03
C THR A 666 15.04 31.56 20.06
N LEU A 667 15.47 31.74 21.30
CA LEU A 667 15.02 30.93 22.42
C LEU A 667 13.66 31.42 22.92
N ASN A 668 12.75 30.48 23.12
CA ASN A 668 11.52 30.69 23.88
C ASN A 668 11.67 30.03 25.26
N ASN A 669 10.59 29.45 25.80
CA ASN A 669 10.62 28.80 27.09
C ASN A 669 11.65 27.67 27.12
N VAL A 670 12.54 27.72 28.10
CA VAL A 670 13.47 26.65 28.43
C VAL A 670 13.23 26.26 29.88
N ASN A 671 12.99 24.98 30.12
CA ASN A 671 12.91 24.39 31.45
C ASN A 671 13.92 23.25 31.53
N ALA A 672 15.02 23.46 32.27
CA ALA A 672 16.10 22.49 32.40
C ALA A 672 16.83 22.65 33.73
N THR A 673 17.32 21.58 34.34
CA THR A 673 18.24 21.72 35.49
C THR A 673 19.60 22.22 35.03
N LEU A 674 20.14 21.65 33.96
CA LEU A 674 21.33 22.12 33.26
C LEU A 674 20.95 22.46 31.82
N PHE A 675 21.22 23.70 31.40
CA PHE A 675 21.12 24.12 30.01
C PHE A 675 22.50 24.55 29.49
N ASP A 676 23.06 23.71 28.61
CA ASP A 676 24.30 23.94 27.88
C ASP A 676 23.97 24.31 26.43
N LEU A 677 24.33 25.52 26.04
CA LEU A 677 24.09 26.06 24.70
C LEU A 677 25.41 26.54 24.08
N ASP A 678 25.82 25.88 23.00
CA ASP A 678 26.89 26.32 22.12
C ASP A 678 26.27 26.85 20.82
N SER A 679 26.48 28.14 20.52
CA SER A 679 25.90 28.78 19.35
C SER A 679 26.96 29.47 18.48
N GLY A 680 26.97 29.14 17.20
CA GLY A 680 27.78 29.81 16.17
C GLY A 680 27.22 31.17 15.74
N GLY A 681 25.92 31.41 15.92
CA GLY A 681 25.27 32.68 15.58
C GLY A 681 24.55 33.35 16.75
N ALA A 682 23.98 34.53 16.52
CA ALA A 682 23.36 35.34 17.55
C ALA A 682 22.16 34.63 18.20
N VAL A 683 22.12 34.64 19.53
CA VAL A 683 21.03 34.08 20.32
C VAL A 683 20.19 35.21 20.89
N THR A 684 18.90 35.19 20.59
CA THR A 684 17.90 36.15 21.06
C THR A 684 16.80 35.44 21.83
N GLN A 685 15.99 36.19 22.58
CA GLN A 685 14.90 35.62 23.37
C GLN A 685 13.53 36.16 22.97
N GLY A 686 12.53 35.28 22.87
CA GLY A 686 11.16 35.62 22.53
C GLY A 686 10.44 36.43 23.61
N GLY A 687 9.52 37.30 23.18
CA GLY A 687 8.66 38.12 24.04
C GLY A 687 7.86 37.30 25.07
N GLY A 688 7.96 37.62 26.36
CA GLY A 688 7.17 36.98 27.43
C GLY A 688 7.59 35.55 27.79
N THR A 689 8.74 35.09 27.31
CA THR A 689 9.30 33.76 27.60
C THR A 689 10.33 33.83 28.74
N SER A 690 10.72 32.68 29.29
CA SER A 690 11.76 32.60 30.32
C SER A 690 12.61 31.35 30.17
N ILE A 691 13.88 31.51 30.52
CA ILE A 691 14.83 30.41 30.74
C ILE A 691 14.81 30.12 32.24
N GLN A 692 14.38 28.92 32.60
CA GLN A 692 14.32 28.43 33.96
C GLN A 692 15.36 27.33 34.11
N THR A 693 16.43 27.62 34.83
CA THR A 693 17.50 26.65 35.03
C THR A 693 18.23 26.79 36.35
N THR A 694 18.86 25.71 36.81
CA THR A 694 19.82 25.81 37.91
C THR A 694 21.14 26.27 37.34
N ASP A 695 21.64 25.59 36.31
CA ASP A 695 22.95 25.82 35.73
C ASP A 695 22.82 26.21 34.24
N LEU A 696 23.25 27.42 33.89
CA LEU A 696 23.31 27.92 32.53
C LEU A 696 24.76 27.99 32.04
N LEU A 697 25.06 27.27 30.96
CA LEU A 697 26.34 27.37 30.26
C LEU A 697 26.12 27.95 28.85
N LEU A 698 26.80 29.04 28.55
CA LEU A 698 26.80 29.67 27.23
C LEU A 698 28.18 29.55 26.58
N SER A 699 28.26 28.99 25.38
CA SER A 699 29.52 28.81 24.65
C SER A 699 29.38 29.22 23.17
N GLY A 700 30.52 29.43 22.50
CA GLY A 700 30.55 29.64 21.06
C GLY A 700 30.66 31.12 20.65
N ALA A 701 30.38 31.38 19.37
CA ALA A 701 30.64 32.69 18.77
C ALA A 701 29.49 33.69 18.91
N GLY A 702 28.27 33.19 19.08
CA GLY A 702 27.06 33.99 19.12
C GLY A 702 27.06 35.03 20.25
N PRO A 703 26.65 36.29 19.99
CA PRO A 703 26.22 37.16 21.07
C PRO A 703 24.92 36.62 21.68
N PHE A 704 24.84 36.60 23.01
CA PHE A 704 23.69 36.11 23.77
C PHE A 704 22.90 37.30 24.32
N THR A 705 21.71 37.56 23.77
CA THR A 705 20.79 38.61 24.24
C THR A 705 19.54 37.98 24.87
N LEU A 706 19.60 37.76 26.17
CA LEU A 706 18.64 37.02 26.99
C LEU A 706 18.03 37.95 28.06
N THR A 707 17.24 38.92 27.60
CA THR A 707 16.80 40.08 28.40
C THR A 707 15.45 39.90 29.09
N GLN A 708 14.83 38.73 29.01
CA GLN A 708 13.53 38.50 29.64
C GLN A 708 13.67 38.22 31.14
N SER A 709 12.55 37.96 31.81
CA SER A 709 12.54 37.58 33.22
C SER A 709 12.97 36.12 33.39
N ASN A 710 14.26 35.84 33.21
CA ASN A 710 14.83 34.50 33.39
C ASN A 710 14.98 34.15 34.87
N ASN A 711 15.38 32.92 35.15
CA ASN A 711 15.62 32.44 36.50
C ASN A 711 16.71 31.37 36.45
N ALA A 712 17.98 31.80 36.47
CA ALA A 712 19.16 30.96 36.51
C ALA A 712 19.84 31.09 37.87
N VAL A 713 20.25 29.98 38.49
CA VAL A 713 20.98 30.05 39.78
C VAL A 713 22.45 30.35 39.53
N THR A 714 23.09 29.58 38.67
CA THR A 714 24.49 29.75 38.29
C THR A 714 24.62 29.93 36.78
N ILE A 715 25.42 30.90 36.36
CA ILE A 715 25.78 31.12 34.97
C ILE A 715 27.30 31.00 34.80
N ALA A 716 27.72 30.34 33.73
CA ALA A 716 29.10 30.34 33.24
C ALA A 716 29.12 30.51 31.73
N GLY A 717 30.25 30.94 31.17
CA GLY A 717 30.39 31.05 29.73
C GLY A 717 31.82 31.08 29.20
N ASN A 718 31.98 30.54 28.01
CA ASN A 718 33.17 30.65 27.19
C ASN A 718 32.75 31.08 25.79
N VAL A 719 32.58 32.39 25.62
CA VAL A 719 31.98 32.98 24.43
C VAL A 719 32.99 33.86 23.71
N THR A 720 32.82 34.06 22.40
CA THR A 720 33.57 35.11 21.70
C THR A 720 32.77 36.37 21.51
N GLY A 721 31.43 36.31 21.57
CA GLY A 721 30.52 37.44 21.47
C GLY A 721 30.10 38.00 22.83
N ALA A 722 29.28 39.06 22.80
CA ALA A 722 28.73 39.68 24.01
C ALA A 722 27.73 38.78 24.76
N VAL A 723 27.65 38.93 26.08
CA VAL A 723 26.63 38.31 26.94
C VAL A 723 25.77 39.40 27.53
N THR A 724 24.45 39.29 27.38
CA THR A 724 23.47 40.15 28.05
C THR A 724 22.40 39.24 28.64
N PHE A 725 22.35 39.13 29.96
CA PHE A 725 21.43 38.24 30.67
C PHE A 725 20.70 38.97 31.80
N SER A 726 19.38 38.85 31.83
CA SER A 726 18.54 39.38 32.90
C SER A 726 17.88 38.24 33.68
N ASP A 727 18.04 38.24 35.00
CA ASP A 727 17.31 37.38 35.94
C ASP A 727 16.19 38.15 36.64
N GLY A 728 15.01 37.53 36.68
CA GLY A 728 13.78 38.09 37.20
C GLY A 728 13.55 37.88 38.69
N THR A 729 13.96 36.73 39.25
CA THR A 729 13.40 36.25 40.53
C THR A 729 14.39 35.62 41.51
N ALA A 730 15.54 35.11 41.05
CA ALA A 730 16.52 34.46 41.93
C ALA A 730 17.79 35.31 42.07
N ASN A 731 18.65 34.87 43.00
CA ASN A 731 20.04 35.31 43.02
C ASN A 731 20.76 34.65 41.86
N LEU A 732 21.59 35.42 41.18
CA LEU A 732 22.46 34.96 40.12
C LEU A 732 23.90 34.84 40.64
N ASP A 733 24.50 33.68 40.47
CA ASP A 733 25.91 33.44 40.75
C ASP A 733 26.68 33.26 39.43
N VAL A 734 27.75 34.03 39.23
CA VAL A 734 28.75 33.72 38.21
C VAL A 734 29.71 32.72 38.82
N GLY A 735 29.60 31.46 38.40
CA GLY A 735 30.28 30.34 39.01
C GLY A 735 30.79 29.32 37.99
N THR A 736 30.93 28.07 38.41
CA THR A 736 31.42 26.98 37.55
C THR A 736 30.27 26.10 37.09
N VAL A 737 30.06 25.99 35.77
CA VAL A 737 29.07 25.08 35.16
C VAL A 737 29.76 24.11 34.22
N SER A 738 29.56 22.80 34.42
CA SER A 738 30.12 21.74 33.57
C SER A 738 31.64 21.84 33.34
N GLY A 739 32.38 22.41 34.29
CA GLY A 739 33.83 22.62 34.22
C GLY A 739 34.27 23.94 33.57
N THR A 740 33.36 24.71 33.00
CA THR A 740 33.59 26.11 32.59
C THR A 740 33.52 27.00 33.82
N ILE A 741 34.58 27.76 34.09
CA ILE A 741 34.74 28.58 35.29
C ILE A 741 34.43 30.04 34.94
N GLY A 742 33.41 30.61 35.57
CA GLY A 742 33.02 32.01 35.40
C GLY A 742 32.57 32.34 33.98
N ILE A 743 32.75 33.60 33.55
CA ILE A 743 32.43 34.05 32.19
C ILE A 743 33.68 34.62 31.54
N THR A 744 34.07 34.05 30.41
CA THR A 744 35.10 34.59 29.52
C THR A 744 34.45 35.02 28.21
N SER A 745 34.72 36.26 27.79
CA SER A 745 34.34 36.79 26.49
C SER A 745 35.58 37.33 25.76
N THR A 746 35.59 37.31 24.43
CA THR A 746 36.78 37.69 23.64
C THR A 746 36.68 39.13 23.12
N ASN A 747 36.91 40.11 24.00
CA ASN A 747 36.86 41.56 23.74
C ASN A 747 35.45 42.14 23.59
N ASP A 748 34.44 41.46 24.14
CA ASP A 748 33.05 41.87 24.06
C ASP A 748 32.44 42.09 25.44
N THR A 749 31.29 42.76 25.48
CA THR A 749 30.67 43.18 26.76
C THR A 749 29.94 42.03 27.44
N VAL A 750 30.04 41.97 28.77
CA VAL A 750 29.22 41.13 29.64
C VAL A 750 28.31 42.03 30.48
N ILE A 751 27.00 41.90 30.30
CA ILE A 751 25.95 42.62 31.04
C ILE A 751 25.11 41.59 31.79
N LEU A 752 25.09 41.69 33.11
CA LEU A 752 24.25 40.86 33.97
C LEU A 752 23.32 41.76 34.79
N THR A 753 22.02 41.47 34.74
CA THR A 753 21.00 42.23 35.45
C THR A 753 20.18 41.30 36.34
N THR A 754 19.89 41.71 37.58
CA THR A 754 18.92 41.03 38.45
C THR A 754 17.85 42.02 38.92
N THR A 755 16.57 41.76 38.62
CA THR A 755 15.48 42.70 38.94
C THR A 755 14.91 42.56 40.35
N ALA A 756 15.17 41.43 41.01
CA ALA A 756 14.73 41.17 42.40
C ALA A 756 15.77 40.46 43.29
N GLY A 757 16.81 39.87 42.70
CA GLY A 757 17.84 39.11 43.41
C GLY A 757 19.17 39.85 43.56
N ASN A 758 20.15 39.13 44.12
CA ASN A 758 21.55 39.54 44.22
C ASN A 758 22.36 39.04 43.02
N ILE A 759 23.48 39.70 42.74
CA ILE A 759 24.56 39.13 41.91
C ILE A 759 25.71 38.72 42.83
N THR A 760 26.17 37.48 42.71
CA THR A 760 27.44 37.02 43.31
C THR A 760 28.38 36.63 42.18
N VAL A 761 29.64 37.04 42.26
CA VAL A 761 30.70 36.66 41.34
C VAL A 761 31.64 35.76 42.12
N SER A 762 31.40 34.46 42.07
CA SER A 762 32.20 33.45 42.75
C SER A 762 33.42 33.02 41.92
N ASP A 763 33.31 33.11 40.59
CA ASP A 763 34.36 32.83 39.62
C ASP A 763 34.59 34.02 38.67
N VAL A 764 35.73 34.04 37.98
CA VAL A 764 36.22 35.19 37.20
C VAL A 764 35.23 35.63 36.11
N VAL A 765 35.10 36.95 35.91
CA VAL A 765 34.55 37.53 34.68
C VAL A 765 35.67 38.26 33.94
N ASP A 766 35.97 37.82 32.72
CA ASP A 766 37.06 38.35 31.90
C ASP A 766 36.56 38.65 30.48
N THR A 767 36.66 39.91 30.05
CA THR A 767 36.32 40.33 28.68
C THR A 767 37.54 40.43 27.76
N GLY A 768 38.72 40.01 28.23
CA GLY A 768 39.96 40.07 27.48
C GLY A 768 40.58 41.46 27.45
N ALA A 769 41.53 41.67 26.53
CA ALA A 769 42.34 42.90 26.48
C ALA A 769 41.69 44.07 25.70
N GLY A 770 40.52 43.87 25.12
CA GLY A 770 39.84 44.83 24.24
C GLY A 770 38.92 45.80 24.99
N LEU A 771 37.90 46.33 24.29
CA LEU A 771 36.99 47.38 24.78
C LEU A 771 35.70 46.80 25.40
N GLY A 772 35.68 45.51 25.76
CA GLY A 772 34.50 44.86 26.32
C GLY A 772 34.25 45.31 27.75
N ASN A 773 33.06 45.82 28.04
CA ASN A 773 32.71 46.27 29.40
C ASN A 773 32.20 45.11 30.25
N ILE A 774 32.29 45.25 31.57
CA ILE A 774 31.57 44.40 32.52
C ILE A 774 30.53 45.28 33.23
N GLU A 775 29.25 45.00 33.03
CA GLU A 775 28.15 45.74 33.66
C GLU A 775 27.32 44.79 34.54
N LEU A 776 27.32 45.07 35.85
CA LEU A 776 26.55 44.33 36.84
C LEU A 776 25.51 45.26 37.46
N THR A 777 24.23 44.95 37.21
CA THR A 777 23.09 45.69 37.76
C THR A 777 22.28 44.78 38.66
N SER A 778 22.12 45.13 39.93
CA SER A 778 21.32 44.33 40.86
C SER A 778 20.42 45.21 41.71
N SER A 779 19.15 44.83 41.83
CA SER A 779 18.25 45.43 42.84
C SER A 779 18.67 45.10 44.28
N GLY A 780 19.42 44.01 44.46
CA GLY A 780 19.97 43.53 45.73
C GLY A 780 21.44 43.88 45.90
N THR A 781 22.20 42.97 46.52
CA THR A 781 23.65 43.13 46.72
C THR A 781 24.45 42.65 45.51
N ILE A 782 25.64 43.23 45.32
CA ILE A 782 26.66 42.70 44.40
C ILE A 782 27.85 42.22 45.24
N GLY A 783 28.10 40.91 45.26
CA GLY A 783 29.24 40.30 45.95
C GLY A 783 30.34 39.91 44.97
N LEU A 784 31.53 40.49 45.08
CA LEU A 784 32.68 40.25 44.20
C LEU A 784 33.71 39.38 44.92
N ASN A 785 33.60 38.06 44.74
CA ASN A 785 34.46 37.05 45.35
C ASN A 785 35.54 36.51 44.39
N ALA A 786 35.52 36.97 43.15
CA ALA A 786 36.51 36.68 42.11
C ALA A 786 36.77 37.94 41.27
N ALA A 787 37.83 37.88 40.47
CA ALA A 787 38.30 39.02 39.70
C ALA A 787 37.30 39.42 38.60
N LEU A 788 37.15 40.73 38.40
CA LEU A 788 36.54 41.33 37.22
C LEU A 788 37.65 41.95 36.36
N THR A 789 37.83 41.48 35.13
CA THR A 789 38.86 41.97 34.20
C THR A 789 38.20 42.45 32.92
N SER A 790 38.25 43.76 32.67
CA SER A 790 37.66 44.38 31.47
C SER A 790 38.69 44.85 30.42
N GLY A 791 39.98 44.65 30.68
CA GLY A 791 41.06 45.08 29.80
C GLY A 791 41.07 46.60 29.61
N THR A 792 40.75 47.06 28.39
CA THR A 792 40.62 48.51 28.09
C THR A 792 39.17 49.01 28.16
N GLY A 793 38.22 48.15 28.50
CA GLY A 793 36.83 48.51 28.79
C GLY A 793 36.61 49.00 30.22
N ASP A 794 35.35 49.30 30.52
CA ASP A 794 34.90 49.80 31.82
C ASP A 794 34.21 48.71 32.64
N ILE A 795 34.33 48.80 33.95
CA ILE A 795 33.52 48.06 34.93
C ILE A 795 32.42 49.00 35.44
N VAL A 796 31.16 48.59 35.33
CA VAL A 796 30.00 49.32 35.83
C VAL A 796 29.34 48.49 36.93
N LEU A 797 29.26 49.07 38.13
CA LEU A 797 28.61 48.46 39.29
C LEU A 797 27.41 49.30 39.70
N ASP A 798 26.21 48.75 39.47
CA ASP A 798 24.93 49.39 39.80
C ASP A 798 24.19 48.54 40.85
N GLY A 799 24.47 48.82 42.13
CA GLY A 799 23.93 48.09 43.27
C GLY A 799 22.75 48.83 43.92
N GLY A 800 21.61 48.15 44.03
CA GLY A 800 20.45 48.58 44.81
C GLY A 800 20.67 48.43 46.32
N ALA A 801 21.57 47.55 46.73
CA ALA A 801 22.08 47.38 48.09
C ALA A 801 23.62 47.28 48.07
N ALA A 802 24.23 46.80 49.17
CA ALA A 802 25.68 46.79 49.33
C ALA A 802 26.43 46.10 48.18
N VAL A 803 27.53 46.73 47.76
CA VAL A 803 28.51 46.17 46.84
C VAL A 803 29.79 45.90 47.64
N SER A 804 30.19 44.63 47.74
CA SER A 804 31.31 44.19 48.57
C SER A 804 32.33 43.41 47.77
N GLN A 805 33.61 43.67 48.01
CA GLN A 805 34.73 43.09 47.27
C GLN A 805 35.68 42.29 48.16
N THR A 806 36.21 41.19 47.63
CA THR A 806 37.32 40.43 48.24
C THR A 806 38.46 40.07 47.26
N VAL A 807 38.30 40.37 45.96
CA VAL A 807 39.28 40.11 44.89
C VAL A 807 39.31 41.29 43.92
N GLU A 808 40.47 41.55 43.31
CA GLU A 808 40.79 42.68 42.44
C GLU A 808 39.78 43.01 41.32
N LEU A 809 39.62 44.30 41.03
CA LEU A 809 39.01 44.83 39.80
C LEU A 809 40.12 45.36 38.89
N SER A 810 40.07 45.03 37.60
CA SER A 810 41.01 45.53 36.60
C SER A 810 40.28 46.02 35.35
N GLY A 811 40.55 47.26 34.94
CA GLY A 811 39.87 47.92 33.82
C GLY A 811 40.33 49.35 33.56
N ALA A 812 39.93 49.91 32.44
CA ALA A 812 40.22 51.32 32.13
C ALA A 812 39.41 52.26 33.02
N GLY A 813 38.14 51.92 33.27
CA GLY A 813 37.24 52.72 34.10
C GLY A 813 36.45 51.89 35.10
N LEU A 814 36.10 52.51 36.22
CA LEU A 814 35.14 52.01 37.20
C LEU A 814 34.04 53.05 37.39
N LEU A 815 32.80 52.67 37.09
CA LEU A 815 31.62 53.49 37.31
C LEU A 815 30.74 52.90 38.42
N LEU A 816 30.50 53.67 39.46
CA LEU A 816 29.63 53.33 40.59
C LEU A 816 28.28 54.04 40.48
N GLN A 817 27.16 53.32 40.62
CA GLN A 817 25.82 53.90 40.44
C GLN A 817 24.80 53.49 41.52
N SER A 818 23.72 54.27 41.64
CA SER A 818 22.55 54.01 42.49
C SER A 818 22.80 53.98 44.00
N ALA A 819 22.27 53.00 44.73
CA ALA A 819 21.99 53.15 46.16
C ALA A 819 23.07 52.58 47.07
N GLY A 820 23.72 51.49 46.64
CA GLY A 820 24.57 50.65 47.48
C GLY A 820 25.75 51.37 48.11
N PRO A 821 26.11 51.08 49.39
CA PRO A 821 27.46 51.34 49.83
C PRO A 821 28.43 50.47 49.02
N PHE A 822 29.47 51.08 48.48
CA PHE A 822 30.53 50.44 47.71
C PHE A 822 31.75 50.24 48.62
N THR A 823 31.99 49.00 49.04
CA THR A 823 33.18 48.61 49.81
C THR A 823 34.12 47.83 48.90
N LEU A 824 34.99 48.57 48.22
CA LEU A 824 35.90 48.11 47.18
C LEU A 824 37.35 48.24 47.67
N THR A 825 37.69 47.42 48.67
CA THR A 825 38.88 47.59 49.51
C THR A 825 40.02 46.63 49.20
N ASP A 826 39.96 45.92 48.07
CA ASP A 826 41.10 45.13 47.62
C ASP A 826 42.25 46.08 47.18
N PRO A 827 43.45 45.98 47.76
CA PRO A 827 44.56 46.87 47.40
C PRO A 827 45.12 46.61 46.00
N GLN A 828 44.79 45.48 45.37
CA GLN A 828 45.23 45.10 44.02
C GLN A 828 44.29 45.60 42.92
N ASN A 829 43.25 46.37 43.26
CA ASN A 829 42.50 47.11 42.25
C ASN A 829 43.46 47.90 41.36
N ASP A 830 43.21 47.80 40.06
CA ASP A 830 43.99 48.43 38.99
C ASP A 830 43.01 49.10 38.02
N ILE A 831 42.53 50.27 38.42
CA ILE A 831 41.58 51.07 37.64
C ILE A 831 42.21 52.41 37.30
N ALA A 832 42.24 52.76 36.00
CA ALA A 832 42.82 54.04 35.60
C ALA A 832 41.89 55.24 35.92
N SER A 833 40.57 55.07 35.76
CA SER A 833 39.58 56.14 35.92
C SER A 833 38.40 55.74 36.80
N LEU A 834 38.07 56.57 37.79
CA LEU A 834 36.93 56.37 38.70
C LEU A 834 35.88 57.46 38.48
N ALA A 835 34.62 57.05 38.34
CA ALA A 835 33.46 57.94 38.36
C ALA A 835 32.32 57.37 39.20
N ALA A 836 31.44 58.23 39.69
CA ALA A 836 30.26 57.82 40.44
C ALA A 836 29.07 58.74 40.18
N ASN A 837 27.88 58.15 40.04
CA ASN A 837 26.66 58.90 39.73
C ASN A 837 25.59 58.75 40.82
N ALA A 838 25.32 59.85 41.52
CA ALA A 838 24.26 60.00 42.52
C ALA A 838 24.23 58.87 43.57
N VAL A 839 25.41 58.44 44.02
CA VAL A 839 25.53 57.31 44.97
C VAL A 839 24.99 57.70 46.34
N THR A 840 24.06 56.92 46.91
CA THR A 840 23.49 57.23 48.24
C THR A 840 24.17 56.54 49.41
N GLY A 841 24.88 55.45 49.13
CA GLY A 841 25.68 54.71 50.10
C GLY A 841 27.12 55.25 50.18
N LEU A 842 27.85 54.83 51.20
CA LEU A 842 29.27 55.15 51.32
C LEU A 842 30.07 54.65 50.12
N ILE A 843 31.05 55.41 49.64
CA ILE A 843 32.11 54.90 48.75
C ILE A 843 33.39 54.68 49.57
N ASP A 844 33.93 53.47 49.60
CA ASP A 844 35.24 53.11 50.17
C ASP A 844 36.04 52.35 49.12
N TYR A 845 36.96 53.04 48.47
CA TYR A 845 37.74 52.52 47.36
C TYR A 845 39.25 52.57 47.65
N ILE A 846 39.94 51.47 47.35
CA ILE A 846 41.40 51.33 47.49
C ILE A 846 41.98 50.96 46.13
N ASP A 847 43.07 51.63 45.73
CA ASP A 847 43.88 51.29 44.56
C ASP A 847 45.35 51.68 44.84
N ILE A 848 46.28 50.72 44.81
CA ILE A 848 47.69 51.00 45.14
C ILE A 848 48.49 51.59 43.98
N ASN A 849 48.00 51.44 42.74
CA ASN A 849 48.65 51.85 41.51
C ASN A 849 48.32 53.30 41.12
N GLY A 850 47.30 53.89 41.76
CA GLY A 850 46.86 55.26 41.53
C GLY A 850 45.85 55.34 40.38
N PHE A 851 44.96 56.33 40.44
CA PHE A 851 43.83 56.46 39.53
C PHE A 851 43.44 57.93 39.35
N ASN A 852 42.67 58.25 38.32
CA ASN A 852 42.09 59.58 38.14
C ASN A 852 40.61 59.57 38.51
N VAL A 853 40.15 60.63 39.16
CA VAL A 853 38.73 60.98 39.10
C VAL A 853 38.47 61.58 37.72
N ASP A 854 37.67 60.90 36.91
CA ASP A 854 37.56 61.19 35.47
C ASP A 854 36.14 60.92 34.93
N THR A 855 36.00 60.87 33.61
CA THR A 855 34.83 60.41 32.89
C THR A 855 34.93 58.91 32.66
N VAL A 856 33.96 58.16 33.18
CA VAL A 856 33.77 56.73 32.87
C VAL A 856 32.40 56.60 32.20
N GLN A 857 32.36 55.97 31.03
CA GLN A 857 31.21 56.04 30.13
C GLN A 857 30.73 57.49 29.91
N ALA A 858 29.48 57.79 30.29
CA ALA A 858 28.87 59.12 30.16
C ALA A 858 28.85 59.90 31.49
N VAL A 859 29.43 59.36 32.57
CA VAL A 859 29.42 59.96 33.91
C VAL A 859 30.76 60.63 34.17
N VAL A 860 30.73 61.87 34.62
CA VAL A 860 31.91 62.72 34.84
C VAL A 860 32.07 63.00 36.33
N GLY A 861 33.23 62.66 36.91
CA GLY A 861 33.52 62.90 38.31
C GLY A 861 32.77 61.98 39.28
N ILE A 862 32.71 62.39 40.55
CA ILE A 862 32.08 61.63 41.63
C ILE A 862 30.96 62.48 42.22
N THR A 863 29.71 62.02 42.06
CA THR A 863 28.56 62.59 42.76
C THR A 863 28.02 61.58 43.76
N SER A 864 28.09 61.92 45.05
CA SER A 864 27.61 61.07 46.16
C SER A 864 26.84 61.92 47.18
N THR A 865 25.76 61.37 47.74
CA THR A 865 25.07 61.98 48.90
C THR A 865 25.57 61.43 50.24
N ALA A 866 26.57 60.55 50.23
CA ALA A 866 27.24 60.01 51.40
C ALA A 866 28.76 60.23 51.31
N ASP A 867 29.46 59.89 52.38
CA ASP A 867 30.91 60.09 52.45
C ASP A 867 31.64 59.26 51.36
N VAL A 868 32.72 59.84 50.85
CA VAL A 868 33.62 59.23 49.87
C VAL A 868 34.97 59.05 50.55
N LYS A 869 35.46 57.81 50.57
CA LYS A 869 36.77 57.43 51.09
C LYS A 869 37.61 56.85 49.95
N LEU A 870 38.73 57.51 49.68
CA LEU A 870 39.69 57.12 48.67
C LEU A 870 41.02 56.78 49.36
N THR A 871 41.58 55.61 49.05
CA THR A 871 42.89 55.20 49.53
C THR A 871 43.79 54.88 48.34
N ALA A 872 44.91 55.58 48.21
CA ALA A 872 45.78 55.43 47.06
C ALA A 872 47.23 55.16 47.44
N GLY A 873 47.87 54.23 46.74
CA GLY A 873 49.31 53.95 46.89
C GLY A 873 50.19 54.86 46.03
N ALA A 874 49.68 55.33 44.90
CA ALA A 874 50.33 56.26 43.98
C ALA A 874 49.42 57.47 43.69
N ALA A 875 49.80 58.31 42.73
CA ALA A 875 49.13 59.59 42.48
C ALA A 875 47.65 59.42 42.13
N VAL A 876 46.81 60.26 42.74
CA VAL A 876 45.40 60.46 42.38
C VAL A 876 45.26 61.80 41.69
N GLY A 877 44.87 61.76 40.42
CA GLY A 877 44.59 62.95 39.62
C GLY A 877 43.10 63.25 39.50
N GLN A 878 42.80 64.39 38.91
CA GLN A 878 41.44 64.79 38.56
C GLN A 878 41.47 65.44 37.18
N THR A 879 40.66 64.96 36.23
CA THR A 879 40.55 65.59 34.91
C THR A 879 39.63 66.81 34.94
N ALA A 880 39.77 67.67 33.92
CA ALA A 880 39.02 68.92 33.84
C ALA A 880 37.50 68.67 33.87
N GLY A 881 36.81 69.27 34.84
CA GLY A 881 35.37 69.11 35.05
C GLY A 881 34.94 67.87 35.84
N ALA A 882 35.84 66.95 36.20
CA ALA A 882 35.55 65.73 36.95
C ALA A 882 35.41 66.00 38.46
N VAL A 883 34.45 66.86 38.82
CA VAL A 883 34.18 67.34 40.19
C VAL A 883 33.83 66.20 41.15
N ILE A 884 34.31 66.30 42.39
CA ILE A 884 33.83 65.50 43.53
C ILE A 884 32.80 66.31 44.30
N THR A 885 31.59 65.77 44.41
CA THR A 885 30.50 66.31 45.22
C THR A 885 30.09 65.26 46.26
N SER A 886 30.33 65.55 47.54
CA SER A 886 29.94 64.68 48.65
C SER A 886 29.87 65.43 49.99
N PRO A 887 29.10 64.95 50.99
CA PRO A 887 29.14 65.56 52.31
C PRO A 887 30.53 65.47 52.98
N GLY A 888 31.20 64.33 52.84
CA GLY A 888 32.51 64.07 53.41
C GLY A 888 33.45 63.45 52.39
N LEU A 889 34.71 63.91 52.36
CA LEU A 889 35.79 63.31 51.59
C LEU A 889 36.94 62.91 52.54
N LEU A 890 37.29 61.64 52.53
CA LEU A 890 38.41 61.06 53.28
C LEU A 890 39.49 60.56 52.33
N LEU A 891 40.69 61.11 52.44
CA LEU A 891 41.85 60.73 51.63
C LEU A 891 42.88 59.97 52.47
N LEU A 892 43.31 58.81 52.02
CA LEU A 892 44.28 57.95 52.73
C LEU A 892 45.39 57.44 51.81
N GLY A 893 46.46 56.91 52.40
CA GLY A 893 47.47 56.13 51.68
C GLY A 893 48.77 56.88 51.40
N ALA A 894 49.61 56.29 50.54
CA ALA A 894 50.96 56.77 50.30
C ALA A 894 51.06 57.80 49.16
N GLY A 895 50.10 57.76 48.24
CA GLY A 895 50.06 58.58 47.03
C GLY A 895 49.86 60.08 47.27
N SER A 896 50.13 60.88 46.25
CA SER A 896 49.74 62.29 46.20
C SER A 896 48.30 62.44 45.68
N TYR A 897 47.60 63.50 46.09
CA TYR A 897 46.25 63.82 45.61
C TYR A 897 46.25 65.22 44.96
N GLU A 898 45.99 65.28 43.66
CA GLU A 898 45.84 66.52 42.89
C GLU A 898 44.37 66.69 42.46
N LEU A 899 43.57 67.26 43.35
CA LEU A 899 42.11 67.43 43.22
C LEU A 899 41.76 68.91 43.05
N MET A 900 42.15 69.47 41.90
CA MET A 900 42.16 70.92 41.66
C MET A 900 40.89 71.48 40.98
N GLU A 901 39.91 70.63 40.70
CA GLU A 901 38.64 71.07 40.11
C GLU A 901 37.76 71.79 41.13
N ALA A 902 36.61 72.30 40.68
CA ALA A 902 35.64 72.98 41.54
C ALA A 902 34.84 71.96 42.39
N ASN A 903 35.53 71.25 43.29
CA ASN A 903 34.90 70.30 44.21
C ASN A 903 33.89 70.99 45.12
N ASP A 904 32.94 70.21 45.63
CA ASP A 904 31.86 70.67 46.48
C ASP A 904 31.67 69.67 47.63
N ILE A 905 32.41 69.90 48.72
CA ILE A 905 32.33 69.05 49.92
C ILE A 905 32.07 69.86 51.19
N ASN A 906 31.45 69.25 52.20
CA ASN A 906 31.28 69.91 53.49
C ASN A 906 32.45 69.65 54.44
N THR A 907 33.04 68.44 54.41
CA THR A 907 34.11 68.04 55.33
C THR A 907 35.22 67.28 54.61
N LEU A 908 36.46 67.72 54.79
CA LEU A 908 37.66 67.03 54.37
C LEU A 908 38.36 66.41 55.58
N ALA A 909 38.75 65.14 55.47
CA ALA A 909 39.69 64.48 56.36
C ALA A 909 40.79 63.80 55.54
N LEU A 910 42.02 63.75 56.05
CA LEU A 910 43.12 63.19 55.29
C LEU A 910 44.22 62.60 56.19
N ASN A 911 44.70 61.42 55.83
CA ASN A 911 45.90 60.82 56.40
C ASN A 911 46.74 60.20 55.28
N VAL A 912 47.55 61.05 54.66
CA VAL A 912 48.25 60.80 53.41
C VAL A 912 49.75 61.01 53.63
N THR A 913 50.64 60.25 52.98
CA THR A 913 52.09 60.55 53.06
C THR A 913 52.60 61.45 51.94
N GLY A 914 51.96 61.43 50.77
CA GLY A 914 52.26 62.32 49.65
C GLY A 914 51.67 63.73 49.78
N ASP A 915 51.86 64.52 48.73
CA ASP A 915 51.31 65.88 48.62
C ASP A 915 49.79 65.84 48.44
N VAL A 916 49.09 66.86 48.94
CA VAL A 916 47.65 67.04 48.71
C VAL A 916 47.40 68.45 48.21
N ASP A 917 46.95 68.63 46.97
CA ASP A 917 46.39 69.87 46.43
C ASP A 917 44.89 69.69 46.24
N PHE A 918 44.09 70.41 47.04
CA PHE A 918 42.64 70.29 47.04
C PHE A 918 41.99 71.65 46.81
N ARG A 919 41.02 71.71 45.90
CA ARG A 919 40.20 72.90 45.67
C ARG A 919 38.73 72.62 45.90
N ASP A 920 38.07 73.57 46.58
CA ASP A 920 36.64 73.57 46.86
C ASP A 920 35.94 74.86 46.39
N THR A 921 34.63 74.78 46.13
CA THR A 921 33.83 75.84 45.53
C THR A 921 33.28 76.86 46.53
N ASP A 922 32.79 76.45 47.70
CA ASP A 922 32.02 77.32 48.61
C ASP A 922 32.38 77.21 50.11
N GLY A 923 33.38 76.41 50.47
CA GLY A 923 33.97 76.32 51.80
C GLY A 923 33.72 74.99 52.49
N TYR A 924 34.70 74.50 53.26
CA TYR A 924 34.64 73.18 53.90
C TYR A 924 35.30 73.18 55.28
N THR A 925 34.99 72.14 56.06
CA THR A 925 35.59 71.89 57.37
C THR A 925 36.73 70.87 57.25
N LEU A 926 37.93 71.16 57.77
CA LEU A 926 38.91 70.12 58.10
C LEU A 926 38.48 69.45 59.41
N GLY A 927 37.91 68.27 59.29
CA GLY A 927 37.15 67.62 60.36
C GLY A 927 37.33 66.12 60.41
N THR A 928 36.30 65.42 60.88
CA THR A 928 36.29 63.97 61.02
C THR A 928 35.36 63.39 59.97
N VAL A 929 35.89 62.56 59.07
CA VAL A 929 35.10 61.77 58.12
C VAL A 929 35.32 60.31 58.48
N GLN A 930 34.25 59.53 58.61
CA GLN A 930 34.31 58.10 58.92
C GLN A 930 35.20 57.72 60.11
N GLY A 931 35.22 58.55 61.16
CA GLY A 931 36.00 58.30 62.38
C GLY A 931 37.49 58.67 62.28
N VAL A 932 37.99 59.09 61.11
CA VAL A 932 39.35 59.63 60.94
C VAL A 932 39.32 61.13 61.20
N ALA A 933 39.97 61.56 62.28
CA ALA A 933 39.92 62.93 62.81
C ALA A 933 41.21 63.74 62.59
N LEU A 934 42.11 63.31 61.71
CA LEU A 934 43.41 63.96 61.51
C LEU A 934 43.49 64.51 60.09
N ALA A 935 44.17 65.66 59.94
CA ALA A 935 44.59 66.21 58.65
C ALA A 935 46.13 66.13 58.59
N THR A 936 46.65 64.92 58.40
CA THR A 936 48.08 64.63 58.37
C THR A 936 48.54 64.37 56.94
N THR A 937 49.41 65.22 56.41
CA THR A 937 50.22 64.93 55.23
C THR A 937 51.67 64.67 55.65
N GLY A 938 52.30 63.65 55.05
CA GLY A 938 53.75 63.44 55.15
C GLY A 938 54.56 64.48 54.36
N ALA A 939 53.88 65.26 53.50
CA ALA A 939 54.45 66.24 52.59
C ALA A 939 53.60 67.54 52.57
N ASP A 940 53.55 68.25 51.44
CA ASP A 940 52.92 69.57 51.35
C ASP A 940 51.38 69.47 51.21
N LEU A 941 50.67 70.36 51.89
CA LEU A 941 49.22 70.49 51.86
C LEU A 941 48.84 71.86 51.25
N VAL A 942 48.25 71.84 50.06
CA VAL A 942 47.72 73.01 49.36
C VAL A 942 46.20 72.95 49.44
N LEU A 943 45.60 73.98 50.03
CA LEU A 943 44.16 74.10 50.19
C LEU A 943 43.67 75.34 49.47
N SER A 944 42.75 75.15 48.53
CA SER A 944 42.10 76.20 47.78
C SER A 944 40.60 76.20 48.08
N SER A 945 40.01 77.36 48.39
CA SER A 945 38.55 77.45 48.57
C SER A 945 37.96 78.76 48.05
N GLY A 946 36.74 78.68 47.51
CA GLY A 946 35.90 79.85 47.23
C GLY A 946 35.20 80.43 48.47
N GLY A 947 35.16 79.69 49.58
CA GLY A 947 34.55 80.09 50.85
C GLY A 947 35.47 79.92 52.07
N ALA A 948 34.87 79.76 53.26
CA ALA A 948 35.61 79.63 54.52
C ALA A 948 36.14 78.21 54.70
N VAL A 949 37.40 78.10 55.12
CA VAL A 949 38.02 76.82 55.51
C VAL A 949 38.06 76.75 57.03
N LEU A 950 37.22 75.91 57.63
CA LEU A 950 37.10 75.82 59.09
C LEU A 950 37.91 74.64 59.63
N GLN A 951 38.86 74.90 60.53
CA GLN A 951 39.67 73.86 61.15
C GLN A 951 39.05 73.42 62.48
N THR A 952 38.68 72.15 62.58
CA THR A 952 38.22 71.54 63.85
C THR A 952 39.21 70.52 64.41
N ASN A 953 40.09 70.01 63.55
CA ASN A 953 41.14 69.04 63.89
C ASN A 953 42.54 69.59 63.56
N PRO A 954 43.60 69.20 64.30
CA PRO A 954 44.97 69.68 64.05
C PRO A 954 45.49 69.25 62.67
N ILE A 955 46.16 70.18 61.99
CA ILE A 955 46.86 69.95 60.72
C ILE A 955 48.32 69.62 61.03
N SER A 956 48.85 68.60 60.36
CA SER A 956 50.27 68.23 60.39
C SER A 956 50.75 68.01 58.96
N ALA A 957 51.55 68.93 58.43
CA ALA A 957 52.09 68.92 57.07
C ALA A 957 53.53 69.45 57.07
N THR A 958 54.35 69.09 56.08
CA THR A 958 55.70 69.70 55.93
C THR A 958 55.62 71.15 55.48
N GLY A 959 54.64 71.45 54.62
CA GLY A 959 54.28 72.78 54.15
C GLY A 959 52.76 72.91 54.09
N LEU A 960 52.24 74.09 54.43
CA LEU A 960 50.82 74.42 54.31
C LEU A 960 50.68 75.69 53.47
N LEU A 961 49.96 75.60 52.35
CA LEU A 961 49.62 76.74 51.51
C LEU A 961 48.10 76.87 51.44
N LEU A 962 47.59 78.03 51.82
CA LEU A 962 46.16 78.38 51.73
C LEU A 962 45.95 79.37 50.58
N ARG A 963 45.00 79.09 49.69
CA ARG A 963 44.65 79.91 48.52
C ARG A 963 43.14 80.16 48.53
N GLY A 964 42.68 81.38 48.33
CA GLY A 964 41.23 81.65 48.33
C GLY A 964 40.86 83.08 48.70
N ALA A 965 39.57 83.41 48.58
CA ALA A 965 39.02 84.74 48.84
C ALA A 965 38.40 84.90 50.25
N GLY A 966 38.20 83.81 51.00
CA GLY A 966 37.62 83.82 52.36
C GLY A 966 38.68 83.55 53.42
N ALA A 967 38.96 84.55 54.26
CA ALA A 967 39.75 84.43 55.48
C ALA A 967 38.89 84.08 56.69
#